data_AF-S9PWD2-F1
#
_entry.id   AF-S9PWD2-F1
#
_cell.length_a   1.000
_cell.length_b   1.000
_cell.length_c   1.000
_cell.angle_alpha   90.00
_cell.angle_beta   90.00
_cell.angle_gamma   90.00
#
_symmetry.space_group_name_H-M   'P 1'
#
loop_
_entity.id
_entity.type
_entity.pdbx_description
1 polymer ?
#
loop_
_entity_poly.entity_id
_entity_poly.type
_entity_poly.pdbx_seq_one_letter_code
_entity_poly.pdbx_strand_id
1 'polypeptide(L)'
;MLPLRSFLVSVFAFFLSICIPSFVFAQDASTIISSSTSSTTYRALPTPSVATLGIPQTPSDQEPYRGSNCPGYRALNVSESSSGVLAILALRGPPCYAYGNDYSHLLLNVSYDTVDRIHISISDLQGKQFRFTNRSDVWDAPLYHDLTHPSNRSYSFFYNSDPFEFWVVRTTDNEVLFDSRGHPLIFQDQYIELTTNMVENYNLYGLAETVHGLRLGNNLTRTFWANGDPTPLDHNAYGTHPFYLEQRYSPDRNASSGNQTEYHSSSHGVLMLTANGMEVQLRPNYLQYRMIGGVIDLYIYIGGSDDPKKTVSQFVKSIGTPSMQQYWTLGFHISRWGYSNVSDILDVRKGFSDFQIPVDTFWNDLDYMYMYRDFTVDPISYSKDSMIDFFKSIESTHQHYVPIIDAAIYAANPNNKSDDSYYPYYKGIEDDVFIKNPNGSIYVGNVWPGYTVFPDFTNPASSTYWKDCLLNLTHDFGANSTSFPTYTGLWIDMNEPTSFCVGSCGSGRLDENPVHVAFVLEGETNNVVYTYPEGFNITNATEYSSIYTSSLSQYHATATSSLEIVKASPTPMNVKPEYNINNPPYALSIEQGNGDLANEGLSTNATYFDGTVRYNLFNIYGYGMAKATYGALSSIYENKRPFILSRSTFLSSGRYAAHWLGDNYSLWSNMFFSIPGMLTFNMLGLPMVGADACGFMGNTDEDLCSRWMAMAAFSPFFRNHNSLGSISQEPYRWESVAESSRRAMSIRYSLLPYWYTLMKDAHSDGFPMLRALFFEFPNEKNLAAVDRQFMVGDALLITPVLEPNVSHVQGVFPGNSSTKWYDWYNHTVIERQPGENVTLYAPLEHINVAIRGGKIIPLQVPALTTYETRQNPFNLLVALDSNEFSEGTMYTDDGESITQNSTLTTKFLCSSNRLSISSVGDYHVQNPLANVTVLGLSQAPNKVKIQNSEIHTFSYINATRELVITNLENYTMNGAFSSNWTISW
;
A
#
# COMPACT_ATOMS: atom_id res chain seq x y z
N MET A 1 -49.03 -17.07 11.77
CA MET A 1 -49.75 -17.83 12.82
C MET A 1 -48.70 -18.30 13.84
N LEU A 2 -48.79 -17.80 15.07
CA LEU A 2 -48.20 -18.37 16.31
C LEU A 2 -48.73 -19.81 16.55
N PRO A 3 -48.26 -20.64 17.54
CA PRO A 3 -47.48 -20.29 18.76
C PRO A 3 -46.43 -21.30 19.31
N LEU A 4 -45.50 -20.77 20.13
CA LEU A 4 -45.13 -21.14 21.53
C LEU A 4 -45.25 -22.60 22.03
N ARG A 5 -44.24 -23.07 22.81
CA ARG A 5 -44.33 -23.21 24.29
C ARG A 5 -43.01 -23.63 24.97
N SER A 6 -42.67 -22.85 26.00
CA SER A 6 -41.70 -23.08 27.09
C SER A 6 -42.10 -24.25 28.02
N PHE A 7 -41.20 -24.74 28.89
CA PHE A 7 -41.40 -24.77 30.36
C PHE A 7 -40.16 -25.23 31.16
N LEU A 8 -39.95 -24.55 32.29
CA LEU A 8 -38.93 -24.76 33.34
C LEU A 8 -39.15 -26.04 34.17
N VAL A 9 -38.07 -26.52 34.81
CA VAL A 9 -38.12 -27.06 36.19
C VAL A 9 -36.89 -26.57 36.98
N SER A 10 -37.15 -26.08 38.18
CA SER A 10 -36.18 -25.64 39.20
C SER A 10 -36.19 -26.59 40.40
N VAL A 11 -35.20 -26.40 41.29
CA VAL A 11 -35.12 -26.72 42.73
C VAL A 11 -34.34 -27.98 43.12
N PHE A 12 -33.18 -27.81 43.76
CA PHE A 12 -32.98 -28.04 45.21
C PHE A 12 -31.64 -27.48 45.70
N ALA A 13 -31.68 -26.80 46.85
CA ALA A 13 -30.54 -26.32 47.64
C ALA A 13 -30.51 -27.06 48.99
N PHE A 14 -29.33 -27.30 49.59
CA PHE A 14 -28.98 -26.94 50.98
C PHE A 14 -27.54 -27.35 51.38
N PHE A 15 -27.00 -26.59 52.36
CA PHE A 15 -25.63 -26.39 52.86
C PHE A 15 -24.99 -27.50 53.75
N LEU A 16 -23.64 -27.50 53.82
CA LEU A 16 -22.73 -27.25 54.99
C LEU A 16 -21.38 -28.00 54.78
N SER A 17 -20.23 -27.34 54.61
CA SER A 17 -19.30 -26.77 55.62
C SER A 17 -18.28 -27.78 56.20
N ILE A 18 -16.98 -27.45 56.15
CA ILE A 18 -15.95 -27.51 57.24
C ILE A 18 -14.51 -27.91 56.79
N CYS A 19 -13.58 -27.02 57.16
CA CYS A 19 -12.16 -27.13 57.52
C CYS A 19 -11.00 -27.38 56.51
N ILE A 20 -10.12 -26.37 56.50
CA ILE A 20 -8.67 -26.41 56.28
C ILE A 20 -8.00 -27.10 57.49
N PRO A 21 -6.85 -27.78 57.33
CA PRO A 21 -5.63 -27.20 57.88
C PRO A 21 -4.39 -27.35 56.98
N SER A 22 -3.59 -26.28 57.02
CA SER A 22 -2.21 -26.17 56.56
C SER A 22 -1.28 -27.16 57.26
N PHE A 23 -0.26 -27.69 56.58
CA PHE A 23 1.04 -28.00 57.19
C PHE A 23 2.20 -27.93 56.18
N VAL A 24 3.25 -27.28 56.65
CA VAL A 24 4.59 -27.04 56.08
C VAL A 24 5.51 -28.22 56.41
N PHE A 25 6.39 -28.66 55.48
CA PHE A 25 7.74 -29.22 55.70
C PHE A 25 8.46 -29.18 54.33
N ALA A 26 9.49 -28.34 54.11
CA ALA A 26 10.89 -28.39 54.56
C ALA A 26 11.71 -29.58 54.00
N GLN A 27 12.86 -29.21 53.43
CA GLN A 27 13.90 -29.97 52.72
C GLN A 27 14.47 -31.15 53.52
N ASP A 28 14.90 -32.25 52.85
CA ASP A 28 16.31 -32.42 52.46
C ASP A 28 16.65 -33.72 51.70
N ALA A 29 17.52 -33.52 50.70
CA ALA A 29 18.63 -34.34 50.20
C ALA A 29 18.50 -35.82 49.74
N SER A 30 18.83 -35.96 48.44
CA SER A 30 19.81 -36.90 47.85
C SER A 30 19.33 -38.25 47.29
N THR A 31 19.18 -38.31 45.97
CA THR A 31 19.92 -39.28 45.16
C THR A 31 20.01 -38.81 43.71
N ILE A 32 21.25 -38.64 43.26
CA ILE A 32 21.65 -38.18 41.93
C ILE A 32 21.47 -39.34 40.95
N ILE A 33 20.65 -39.15 39.92
CA ILE A 33 20.73 -39.92 38.68
C ILE A 33 20.88 -38.90 37.55
N SER A 34 22.06 -38.92 36.93
CA SER A 34 22.43 -38.06 35.82
C SER A 34 21.73 -38.52 34.53
N SER A 35 20.75 -37.74 34.06
CA SER A 35 20.36 -37.73 32.65
C SER A 35 20.82 -36.42 32.03
N SER A 36 21.64 -36.49 31.00
CA SER A 36 22.12 -35.36 30.21
C SER A 36 20.96 -34.67 29.49
N THR A 37 20.38 -33.66 30.11
CA THR A 37 19.58 -32.64 29.43
C THR A 37 20.52 -31.57 28.92
N SER A 38 20.60 -31.39 27.60
CA SER A 38 21.11 -30.16 27.01
C SER A 38 20.23 -29.01 27.51
N SER A 39 20.69 -28.27 28.51
CA SER A 39 20.03 -27.04 28.93
C SER A 39 20.28 -26.01 27.83
N THR A 40 19.29 -25.80 26.96
CA THR A 40 19.15 -24.49 26.31
C THR A 40 18.84 -23.51 27.43
N THR A 41 19.88 -22.87 27.97
CA THR A 41 19.72 -21.76 28.89
C THR A 41 19.10 -20.62 28.11
N TYR A 42 17.77 -20.52 28.10
CA TYR A 42 17.10 -19.26 27.78
C TYR A 42 17.62 -18.22 28.78
N ARG A 43 18.34 -17.24 28.25
CA ARG A 43 18.76 -16.08 29.02
C ARG A 43 17.47 -15.32 29.33
N ALA A 44 17.07 -15.25 30.59
CA ALA A 44 16.01 -14.33 30.99
C ALA A 44 16.52 -12.91 30.70
N LEU A 45 16.09 -12.34 29.58
CA LEU A 45 16.43 -10.99 29.18
C LEU A 45 15.63 -10.02 30.06
N PRO A 46 16.24 -8.93 30.54
CA PRO A 46 15.51 -7.94 31.32
C PRO A 46 14.41 -7.32 30.47
N THR A 47 13.15 -7.60 30.82
CA THR A 47 11.95 -6.98 30.26
C THR A 47 11.67 -5.65 30.97
N PRO A 48 11.31 -4.57 30.23
CA PRO A 48 10.95 -3.31 30.86
C PRO A 48 9.72 -3.48 31.76
N SER A 49 9.70 -2.77 32.88
CA SER A 49 8.78 -3.05 33.98
C SER A 49 7.33 -2.61 33.74
N VAL A 50 7.01 -1.78 32.75
CA VAL A 50 5.63 -1.35 32.46
C VAL A 50 5.53 -0.85 31.01
N ALA A 51 4.71 -1.49 30.16
CA ALA A 51 4.14 -0.80 29.00
C ALA A 51 3.14 0.24 29.53
N THR A 52 3.41 1.52 29.33
CA THR A 52 2.53 2.60 29.80
C THR A 52 1.25 2.60 28.97
N LEU A 53 0.10 2.40 29.62
CA LEU A 53 -1.21 2.56 28.95
C LEU A 53 -1.46 4.05 28.70
N GLY A 54 -1.90 4.40 27.48
CA GLY A 54 -2.27 5.75 27.09
C GLY A 54 -3.42 6.34 27.91
N ILE A 55 -3.57 7.67 27.85
CA ILE A 55 -4.66 8.37 28.53
C ILE A 55 -5.97 8.14 27.74
N PRO A 56 -7.03 7.57 28.36
CA PRO A 56 -8.28 7.35 27.66
C PRO A 56 -8.94 8.63 27.14
N GLN A 57 -9.18 8.68 25.84
CA GLN A 57 -10.01 9.62 25.10
C GLN A 57 -11.24 8.88 24.56
N THR A 58 -12.39 9.55 24.48
CA THR A 58 -13.57 8.99 23.80
C THR A 58 -13.71 9.65 22.43
N PRO A 59 -13.66 8.88 21.33
CA PRO A 59 -13.93 9.38 19.99
C PRO A 59 -15.30 10.04 19.86
N SER A 60 -15.41 11.00 18.94
CA SER A 60 -16.66 11.76 18.72
C SER A 60 -17.70 11.01 17.84
N ASP A 61 -17.76 9.68 17.92
CA ASP A 61 -18.48 8.82 16.95
C ASP A 61 -20.01 8.93 17.00
N GLN A 62 -20.56 9.38 18.13
CA GLN A 62 -22.00 9.57 18.31
C GLN A 62 -22.35 11.05 18.34
N GLU A 63 -22.55 11.64 17.15
CA GLU A 63 -23.08 13.00 17.06
C GLU A 63 -24.59 13.02 17.38
N PRO A 64 -25.08 14.15 17.89
CA PRO A 64 -25.74 15.02 16.93
C PRO A 64 -25.14 16.42 16.95
N TYR A 65 -24.59 16.82 15.82
CA TYR A 65 -24.80 18.13 15.19
C TYR A 65 -24.78 19.31 16.19
N ARG A 66 -23.60 19.68 16.71
CA ARG A 66 -23.46 20.91 17.55
C ARG A 66 -23.02 22.14 16.77
N GLY A 67 -22.67 22.00 15.50
CA GLY A 67 -22.41 23.11 14.58
C GLY A 67 -23.63 24.00 14.30
N SER A 68 -24.87 23.57 14.61
CA SER A 68 -26.08 24.37 14.34
C SER A 68 -26.10 25.74 15.04
N ASN A 69 -25.31 25.92 16.10
CA ASN A 69 -25.19 27.19 16.81
C ASN A 69 -23.89 27.96 16.45
N CYS A 70 -22.98 27.37 15.69
CA CYS A 70 -21.81 28.11 15.19
C CYS A 70 -22.27 29.02 14.05
N PRO A 71 -21.96 30.32 14.12
CA PRO A 71 -22.57 31.27 13.20
C PRO A 71 -21.97 31.25 11.78
N GLY A 72 -20.85 30.54 11.60
CA GLY A 72 -20.05 30.56 10.38
C GLY A 72 -19.36 31.90 10.15
N TYR A 73 -18.94 32.13 8.91
CA TYR A 73 -18.22 33.33 8.50
C TYR A 73 -18.96 34.10 7.42
N ARG A 74 -18.60 35.36 7.19
CA ARG A 74 -19.03 36.18 6.05
C ARG A 74 -17.82 36.76 5.32
N ALA A 75 -17.87 36.82 4.00
CA ALA A 75 -16.82 37.39 3.17
C ALA A 75 -16.92 38.93 3.12
N LEU A 76 -15.81 39.59 3.39
CA LEU A 76 -15.59 41.03 3.30
C LEU A 76 -14.43 41.30 2.33
N ASN A 77 -14.41 42.51 1.75
CA ASN A 77 -13.34 42.97 0.84
C ASN A 77 -13.02 41.97 -0.28
N VAL A 78 -14.05 41.36 -0.89
CA VAL A 78 -13.84 40.38 -1.95
C VAL A 78 -13.23 41.04 -3.18
N SER A 79 -12.13 40.47 -3.67
CA SER A 79 -11.42 40.88 -4.87
C SER A 79 -11.37 39.68 -5.82
N GLU A 80 -12.00 39.82 -6.98
CA GLU A 80 -11.99 38.81 -8.05
C GLU A 80 -11.05 39.25 -9.18
N SER A 81 -10.31 38.29 -9.72
CA SER A 81 -9.43 38.48 -10.87
C SER A 81 -9.53 37.29 -11.82
N SER A 82 -8.84 37.37 -12.97
CA SER A 82 -8.64 36.21 -13.84
C SER A 82 -7.81 35.11 -13.20
N SER A 83 -7.12 35.38 -12.09
CA SER A 83 -6.25 34.45 -11.38
C SER A 83 -6.91 33.78 -10.17
N GLY A 84 -8.03 34.32 -9.68
CA GLY A 84 -8.61 33.81 -8.44
C GLY A 84 -9.60 34.73 -7.74
N VAL A 85 -9.86 34.41 -6.47
CA VAL A 85 -10.68 35.19 -5.54
C VAL A 85 -9.92 35.36 -4.24
N LEU A 86 -9.81 36.60 -3.75
CA LEU A 86 -9.25 36.91 -2.44
C LEU A 86 -10.31 37.59 -1.57
N ALA A 87 -10.49 37.14 -0.32
CA ALA A 87 -11.43 37.78 0.60
C ALA A 87 -10.98 37.64 2.05
N ILE A 88 -11.49 38.52 2.92
CA ILE A 88 -11.39 38.36 4.37
C ILE A 88 -12.68 37.71 4.86
N LEU A 89 -12.59 36.57 5.55
CA LEU A 89 -13.77 35.95 6.16
C LEU A 89 -13.88 36.40 7.62
N ALA A 90 -14.93 37.13 7.99
CA ALA A 90 -15.18 37.58 9.36
C ALA A 90 -16.23 36.70 10.05
N LEU A 91 -15.98 36.33 11.31
CA LEU A 91 -16.89 35.49 12.10
C LEU A 91 -18.27 36.17 12.28
N ARG A 92 -19.36 35.43 12.10
CA ARG A 92 -20.73 35.97 12.09
C ARG A 92 -21.36 36.05 13.50
N GLY A 93 -20.76 36.79 14.41
CA GLY A 93 -21.28 36.96 15.77
C GLY A 93 -20.32 36.38 16.80
N PRO A 94 -20.81 35.94 17.98
CA PRO A 94 -19.93 35.45 19.02
C PRO A 94 -19.26 34.11 18.63
N PRO A 95 -18.01 33.87 19.06
CA PRO A 95 -17.35 32.55 19.02
C PRO A 95 -18.23 31.44 19.61
N CYS A 96 -18.21 30.25 18.99
CA CYS A 96 -18.98 29.11 19.46
C CYS A 96 -18.17 28.12 20.31
N TYR A 97 -16.84 28.19 20.27
CA TYR A 97 -15.93 27.39 21.10
C TYR A 97 -16.14 25.87 21.03
N ALA A 98 -16.61 25.35 19.89
CA ALA A 98 -16.95 23.94 19.70
C ALA A 98 -15.89 22.98 20.29
N TYR A 99 -14.63 23.12 19.86
CA TYR A 99 -13.48 22.35 20.33
C TYR A 99 -12.18 23.18 20.39
N GLY A 100 -12.26 24.49 20.19
CA GLY A 100 -11.10 25.38 20.12
C GLY A 100 -11.48 26.85 20.16
N ASN A 101 -10.51 27.74 20.00
CA ASN A 101 -10.73 29.18 19.93
C ASN A 101 -11.03 29.61 18.49
N ASP A 102 -12.22 30.16 18.24
CA ASP A 102 -12.59 30.68 16.91
C ASP A 102 -11.71 31.88 16.52
N TYR A 103 -11.29 31.90 15.26
CA TYR A 103 -10.62 33.06 14.68
C TYR A 103 -11.63 34.11 14.25
N SER A 104 -11.45 35.35 14.71
CA SER A 104 -12.34 36.46 14.32
C SER A 104 -12.29 36.79 12.82
N HIS A 105 -11.12 36.60 12.19
CA HIS A 105 -10.88 36.89 10.78
C HIS A 105 -9.96 35.83 10.15
N LEU A 106 -10.34 35.36 8.97
CA LEU A 106 -9.57 34.44 8.12
C LEU A 106 -9.26 35.12 6.78
N LEU A 107 -8.30 34.55 6.06
CA LEU A 107 -7.99 34.86 4.67
C LEU A 107 -8.50 33.72 3.79
N LEU A 108 -9.39 34.04 2.85
CA LEU A 108 -9.73 33.17 1.72
C LEU A 108 -8.84 33.53 0.55
N ASN A 109 -8.16 32.54 -0.01
CA ASN A 109 -7.43 32.64 -1.26
C ASN A 109 -7.81 31.47 -2.18
N VAL A 110 -8.53 31.78 -3.26
CA VAL A 110 -8.88 30.84 -4.32
C VAL A 110 -7.94 31.09 -5.49
N SER A 111 -7.14 30.10 -5.87
CA SER A 111 -6.23 30.16 -7.00
C SER A 111 -6.72 29.27 -8.14
N TYR A 112 -6.75 29.83 -9.35
CA TYR A 112 -7.01 29.09 -10.58
C TYR A 112 -5.69 28.53 -11.14
N ASP A 113 -5.21 27.46 -10.51
CA ASP A 113 -3.86 26.88 -10.71
C ASP A 113 -3.60 26.36 -12.12
N THR A 114 -4.58 25.65 -12.71
CA THR A 114 -4.49 25.10 -14.07
C THR A 114 -5.87 25.09 -14.73
N VAL A 115 -5.94 24.67 -16.01
CA VAL A 115 -7.20 24.54 -16.75
C VAL A 115 -8.16 23.58 -16.04
N ASP A 116 -7.63 22.56 -15.35
CA ASP A 116 -8.38 21.44 -14.76
C ASP A 116 -8.09 21.25 -13.26
N ARG A 117 -7.53 22.26 -12.58
CA ARG A 117 -7.32 22.24 -11.12
C ARG A 117 -7.58 23.61 -10.51
N ILE A 118 -8.35 23.62 -9.43
CA ILE A 118 -8.58 24.79 -8.57
C ILE A 118 -8.05 24.50 -7.16
N HIS A 119 -7.45 25.51 -6.54
CA HIS A 119 -6.95 25.45 -5.16
C HIS A 119 -7.70 26.49 -4.31
N ILE A 120 -8.29 26.06 -3.21
CA ILE A 120 -9.04 26.90 -2.27
C ILE A 120 -8.35 26.80 -0.92
N SER A 121 -7.80 27.92 -0.47
CA SER A 121 -7.10 28.02 0.80
C SER A 121 -7.85 28.95 1.76
N ILE A 122 -8.09 28.48 2.99
CA ILE A 122 -8.62 29.29 4.09
C ILE A 122 -7.70 29.15 5.29
N SER A 123 -7.09 30.25 5.70
CA SER A 123 -6.15 30.31 6.82
C SER A 123 -6.45 31.47 7.76
N ASP A 124 -5.85 31.50 8.94
CA ASP A 124 -5.96 32.66 9.81
C ASP A 124 -5.29 33.90 9.18
N LEU A 125 -5.88 35.08 9.40
CA LEU A 125 -5.38 36.33 8.79
C LEU A 125 -4.00 36.75 9.31
N GLN A 126 -3.59 36.26 10.50
CA GLN A 126 -2.33 36.62 11.13
C GLN A 126 -1.19 35.65 10.78
N GLY A 127 -1.47 34.55 10.08
CA GLY A 127 -0.50 33.51 9.74
C GLY A 127 0.07 32.78 10.96
N LYS A 128 -0.74 32.58 12.01
CA LYS A 128 -0.34 31.90 13.24
C LYS A 128 -0.50 30.39 13.17
N GLN A 129 -1.46 29.88 12.40
CA GLN A 129 -1.63 28.45 12.24
C GLN A 129 -0.49 27.85 11.43
N PHE A 130 -0.17 26.61 11.75
CA PHE A 130 0.73 25.83 10.93
C PHE A 130 0.11 25.63 9.55
N ARG A 131 0.89 25.91 8.49
CA ARG A 131 0.49 25.69 7.12
C ARG A 131 1.51 24.77 6.46
N PHE A 132 1.08 23.57 6.10
CA PHE A 132 1.97 22.54 5.58
C PHE A 132 2.69 22.98 4.29
N THR A 133 1.99 23.69 3.39
CA THR A 133 2.60 24.19 2.14
C THR A 133 3.70 25.23 2.35
N ASN A 134 3.84 25.82 3.54
CA ASN A 134 4.97 26.71 3.85
C ASN A 134 6.27 25.91 4.13
N ARG A 135 6.18 24.59 4.31
CA ARG A 135 7.31 23.68 4.56
C ARG A 135 7.75 22.99 3.27
N SER A 136 8.11 23.79 2.25
CA SER A 136 8.62 23.28 0.97
C SER A 136 9.96 22.52 1.10
N ASP A 137 10.67 22.73 2.21
CA ASP A 137 11.84 21.95 2.61
C ASP A 137 11.48 20.50 2.96
N VAL A 138 10.29 20.28 3.52
CA VAL A 138 9.77 18.95 3.86
C VAL A 138 9.09 18.33 2.65
N TRP A 139 8.09 19.01 2.08
CA TRP A 139 7.27 18.51 0.97
C TRP A 139 7.14 19.56 -0.13
N ASP A 140 7.53 19.20 -1.36
CA ASP A 140 7.82 20.12 -2.47
C ASP A 140 6.71 20.20 -3.54
N ALA A 141 5.52 19.65 -3.28
CA ALA A 141 4.39 19.63 -4.21
C ALA A 141 3.32 20.70 -3.85
N PRO A 142 2.25 20.88 -4.66
CA PRO A 142 2.07 20.31 -5.99
C PRO A 142 3.10 20.81 -7.02
N LEU A 143 3.64 19.94 -7.89
CA LEU A 143 4.76 20.27 -8.79
C LEU A 143 4.35 21.01 -10.07
N TYR A 144 3.06 20.99 -10.43
CA TYR A 144 2.54 21.62 -11.64
C TYR A 144 1.74 22.88 -11.28
N HIS A 145 2.27 24.04 -11.66
CA HIS A 145 1.59 25.33 -11.61
C HIS A 145 1.58 25.95 -13.01
N ASP A 146 0.42 26.32 -13.54
CA ASP A 146 0.37 27.17 -14.72
C ASP A 146 0.54 28.63 -14.27
N LEU A 147 1.73 29.20 -14.52
CA LEU A 147 1.99 30.62 -14.21
C LEU A 147 1.19 31.57 -15.11
N THR A 148 0.63 31.07 -16.21
CA THR A 148 -0.25 31.80 -17.11
C THR A 148 -1.69 31.41 -16.83
N HIS A 149 -2.29 32.00 -15.79
CA HIS A 149 -3.67 31.75 -15.38
C HIS A 149 -4.62 31.51 -16.57
N PRO A 150 -5.27 30.34 -16.66
CA PRO A 150 -5.93 29.93 -17.88
C PRO A 150 -7.23 30.70 -18.11
N SER A 151 -7.39 31.28 -19.29
CA SER A 151 -8.64 31.92 -19.71
C SER A 151 -9.76 30.92 -20.01
N ASN A 152 -9.41 29.68 -20.37
CA ASN A 152 -10.33 28.61 -20.78
C ASN A 152 -10.43 27.48 -19.73
N ARG A 153 -10.77 27.82 -18.49
CA ARG A 153 -10.92 26.84 -17.40
C ARG A 153 -12.08 25.87 -17.65
N SER A 154 -11.90 24.61 -17.27
CA SER A 154 -12.96 23.58 -17.29
C SER A 154 -13.91 23.66 -16.08
N TYR A 155 -13.83 24.74 -15.30
CA TYR A 155 -14.57 24.93 -14.07
C TYR A 155 -14.93 26.38 -13.79
N SER A 156 -15.89 26.57 -12.90
CA SER A 156 -16.32 27.86 -12.36
C SER A 156 -16.41 27.78 -10.83
N PHE A 157 -15.91 28.81 -10.15
CA PHE A 157 -16.01 28.97 -8.71
C PHE A 157 -17.12 29.97 -8.40
N PHE A 158 -17.99 29.63 -7.46
CA PHE A 158 -19.08 30.49 -7.00
C PHE A 158 -19.10 30.56 -5.48
N TYR A 159 -19.63 31.64 -4.94
CA TYR A 159 -19.75 31.82 -3.50
C TYR A 159 -20.94 32.72 -3.12
N ASN A 160 -21.43 32.54 -1.90
CA ASN A 160 -22.27 33.50 -1.17
C ASN A 160 -21.39 34.27 -0.18
N SER A 161 -21.67 35.55 0.06
CA SER A 161 -20.85 36.36 0.99
C SER A 161 -21.34 36.33 2.44
N ASP A 162 -22.63 36.21 2.72
CA ASP A 162 -23.18 36.22 4.09
C ASP A 162 -24.46 35.35 4.18
N PRO A 163 -24.39 34.13 4.76
CA PRO A 163 -23.18 33.43 5.18
C PRO A 163 -22.22 33.16 4.03
N PHE A 164 -20.94 33.03 4.34
CA PHE A 164 -19.92 32.57 3.40
C PHE A 164 -20.11 31.09 3.13
N GLU A 165 -20.33 30.77 1.86
CA GLU A 165 -20.46 29.42 1.32
C GLU A 165 -19.85 29.44 -0.08
N PHE A 166 -19.31 28.32 -0.57
CA PHE A 166 -18.78 28.22 -1.93
C PHE A 166 -19.11 26.89 -2.59
N TRP A 167 -19.08 26.89 -3.91
CA TRP A 167 -19.21 25.67 -4.71
C TRP A 167 -18.41 25.76 -6.01
N VAL A 168 -17.99 24.60 -6.51
CA VAL A 168 -17.23 24.46 -7.75
C VAL A 168 -18.05 23.66 -8.75
N VAL A 169 -18.18 24.20 -9.96
CA VAL A 169 -18.97 23.60 -11.05
C VAL A 169 -18.06 23.28 -12.21
N ARG A 170 -18.13 22.07 -12.76
CA ARG A 170 -17.47 21.74 -14.03
C ARG A 170 -18.24 22.33 -15.20
N THR A 171 -17.55 23.00 -16.11
CA THR A 171 -18.20 23.73 -17.22
C THR A 171 -18.66 22.82 -18.36
N THR A 172 -18.13 21.61 -18.49
CA THR A 172 -18.46 20.68 -19.59
C THR A 172 -19.83 20.01 -19.43
N ASP A 173 -20.25 19.74 -18.19
CA ASP A 173 -21.49 19.02 -17.86
C ASP A 173 -22.38 19.74 -16.83
N ASN A 174 -21.91 20.87 -16.27
CA ASN A 174 -22.56 21.65 -15.20
C ASN A 174 -22.71 20.87 -13.88
N GLU A 175 -21.91 19.83 -13.65
CA GLU A 175 -21.93 19.13 -12.37
C GLU A 175 -21.28 19.97 -11.26
N VAL A 176 -21.94 20.03 -10.10
CA VAL A 176 -21.36 20.61 -8.88
C VAL A 176 -20.42 19.58 -8.26
N LEU A 177 -19.13 19.87 -8.20
CA LEU A 177 -18.08 18.96 -7.74
C LEU A 177 -17.86 19.07 -6.22
N PHE A 178 -17.94 20.30 -5.69
CA PHE A 178 -17.83 20.59 -4.27
C PHE A 178 -18.87 21.64 -3.91
N ASP A 179 -19.58 21.47 -2.80
CA ASP A 179 -20.72 22.31 -2.42
C ASP A 179 -20.84 22.51 -0.92
N SER A 180 -20.36 23.65 -0.41
CA SER A 180 -20.40 23.94 1.03
C SER A 180 -21.72 24.59 1.49
N ARG A 181 -22.73 24.72 0.62
CA ARG A 181 -23.96 25.46 0.96
C ARG A 181 -24.77 24.75 2.04
N GLY A 182 -25.33 25.53 2.97
CA GLY A 182 -26.15 25.03 4.07
C GLY A 182 -25.37 24.54 5.29
N HIS A 183 -24.02 24.58 5.25
CA HIS A 183 -23.16 24.13 6.34
C HIS A 183 -22.24 25.27 6.80
N PRO A 184 -22.28 25.67 8.08
CA PRO A 184 -21.40 26.72 8.58
C PRO A 184 -19.94 26.24 8.62
N LEU A 185 -19.02 27.04 8.07
CA LEU A 185 -17.58 26.85 8.26
C LEU A 185 -17.22 27.05 9.75
N ILE A 186 -16.60 26.04 10.38
CA ILE A 186 -16.02 26.16 11.72
C ILE A 186 -14.51 26.17 11.58
N PHE A 187 -13.86 27.17 12.19
CA PHE A 187 -12.42 27.35 12.07
C PHE A 187 -11.80 27.86 13.37
N GLN A 188 -11.19 26.95 14.10
CA GLN A 188 -10.63 27.14 15.43
C GLN A 188 -9.17 26.68 15.45
N ASP A 189 -8.42 27.05 16.50
CA ASP A 189 -7.00 26.71 16.66
C ASP A 189 -6.71 25.20 16.67
N GLN A 190 -7.60 24.37 17.25
CA GLN A 190 -7.49 22.90 17.27
C GLN A 190 -8.72 22.17 16.70
N TYR A 191 -9.56 22.86 15.91
CA TYR A 191 -10.71 22.24 15.25
C TYR A 191 -11.13 23.01 13.99
N ILE A 192 -11.11 22.33 12.85
CA ILE A 192 -11.58 22.86 11.57
C ILE A 192 -12.63 21.90 11.01
N GLU A 193 -13.79 22.43 10.63
CA GLU A 193 -14.86 21.66 10.00
C GLU A 193 -15.25 22.28 8.66
N LEU A 194 -15.15 21.48 7.60
CA LEU A 194 -15.60 21.84 6.26
C LEU A 194 -16.48 20.72 5.72
N THR A 195 -17.68 21.07 5.25
CA THR A 195 -18.65 20.10 4.74
C THR A 195 -18.94 20.37 3.27
N THR A 196 -19.09 19.30 2.48
CA THR A 196 -19.61 19.35 1.12
C THR A 196 -20.87 18.51 1.01
N ASN A 197 -21.90 19.02 0.35
CA ASN A 197 -23.06 18.22 -0.03
C ASN A 197 -22.64 17.17 -1.07
N MET A 198 -23.16 15.97 -0.91
CA MET A 198 -22.91 14.84 -1.81
C MET A 198 -24.19 14.48 -2.55
N VAL A 199 -24.05 14.00 -3.79
CA VAL A 199 -25.16 13.45 -4.55
C VAL A 199 -25.65 12.14 -3.92
N GLU A 200 -26.93 11.81 -4.08
CA GLU A 200 -27.48 10.58 -3.50
C GLU A 200 -26.74 9.34 -4.04
N ASN A 201 -26.38 8.40 -3.15
CA ASN A 201 -25.69 7.15 -3.48
C ASN A 201 -24.37 7.36 -4.27
N TYR A 202 -23.62 8.40 -3.92
CA TYR A 202 -22.30 8.69 -4.49
C TYR A 202 -21.35 7.47 -4.47
N ASN A 203 -20.42 7.43 -5.42
CA ASN A 203 -19.38 6.39 -5.50
C ASN A 203 -18.04 7.05 -5.19
N LEU A 204 -17.48 6.76 -4.01
CA LEU A 204 -16.25 7.36 -3.52
C LEU A 204 -15.19 6.28 -3.29
N TYR A 205 -13.96 6.60 -3.70
CA TYR A 205 -12.78 5.73 -3.69
C TYR A 205 -11.58 6.53 -3.17
N GLY A 206 -10.64 5.90 -2.46
CA GLY A 206 -9.45 6.57 -1.93
C GLY A 206 -9.45 6.62 -0.41
N LEU A 207 -9.03 7.73 0.18
CA LEU A 207 -8.98 7.96 1.63
C LEU A 207 -8.19 6.86 2.38
N ALA A 208 -7.04 6.49 1.84
CA ALA A 208 -6.13 5.51 2.43
C ALA A 208 -5.33 6.11 3.60
N GLU A 209 -4.78 5.31 4.52
CA GLU A 209 -4.69 3.86 4.48
C GLU A 209 -5.56 3.17 5.53
N THR A 210 -6.42 2.26 5.06
CA THR A 210 -7.32 1.43 5.88
C THR A 210 -7.63 0.13 5.13
N VAL A 211 -7.88 -0.97 5.84
CA VAL A 211 -8.46 -2.17 5.22
C VAL A 211 -9.95 -1.96 4.97
N HIS A 212 -10.37 -1.94 3.71
CA HIS A 212 -11.78 -1.79 3.33
C HIS A 212 -12.04 -2.28 1.89
N GLY A 213 -13.33 -2.41 1.53
CA GLY A 213 -13.73 -2.59 0.13
C GLY A 213 -13.33 -1.40 -0.76
N LEU A 214 -13.32 -1.59 -2.07
CA LEU A 214 -12.84 -0.56 -3.01
C LEU A 214 -13.74 0.69 -2.96
N ARG A 215 -15.06 0.47 -2.99
CA ARG A 215 -16.06 1.53 -2.88
C ARG A 215 -16.39 1.75 -1.40
N LEU A 216 -16.11 2.96 -0.91
CA LEU A 216 -16.19 3.29 0.53
C LEU A 216 -17.62 3.33 1.12
N GLY A 217 -18.65 3.37 0.27
CA GLY A 217 -20.03 3.60 0.72
C GLY A 217 -20.24 5.02 1.25
N ASN A 218 -21.28 5.19 2.08
CA ASN A 218 -21.76 6.50 2.53
C ASN A 218 -22.13 6.55 4.03
N ASN A 219 -21.58 5.64 4.83
CA ASN A 219 -21.76 5.63 6.28
C ASN A 219 -20.46 5.14 6.94
N LEU A 220 -19.45 6.00 6.93
CA LEU A 220 -18.09 5.65 7.28
C LEU A 220 -17.39 6.86 7.91
N THR A 221 -16.43 6.62 8.80
CA THR A 221 -15.50 7.64 9.27
C THR A 221 -14.09 7.14 8.95
N ARG A 222 -13.29 7.98 8.30
CA ARG A 222 -11.89 7.69 7.96
C ARG A 222 -10.97 8.56 8.79
N THR A 223 -10.11 7.95 9.59
CA THR A 223 -9.12 8.64 10.43
C THR A 223 -7.78 8.68 9.73
N PHE A 224 -7.17 9.87 9.63
CA PHE A 224 -5.84 10.10 9.05
C PHE A 224 -4.82 10.31 10.17
N TRP A 225 -4.28 9.20 10.65
CA TRP A 225 -3.25 9.15 11.68
C TRP A 225 -2.38 7.92 11.47
N ALA A 226 -1.17 8.10 10.95
CA ALA A 226 -0.25 7.00 10.65
C ALA A 226 0.08 6.19 11.92
N ASN A 227 -0.21 4.89 11.93
CA ASN A 227 0.00 4.02 13.08
C ASN A 227 0.48 2.61 12.68
N GLY A 228 1.23 1.96 13.55
CA GLY A 228 1.83 0.63 13.34
C GLY A 228 0.92 -0.56 13.65
N ASP A 229 -0.40 -0.40 13.62
CA ASP A 229 -1.36 -1.45 13.98
C ASP A 229 -1.54 -2.48 12.84
N PRO A 230 -1.56 -3.80 13.11
CA PRO A 230 -1.68 -4.84 12.07
C PRO A 230 -3.04 -4.83 11.35
N THR A 231 -3.08 -4.14 10.21
CA THR A 231 -4.18 -4.15 9.23
C THR A 231 -5.61 -4.09 9.81
N PRO A 232 -5.93 -3.12 10.69
CA PRO A 232 -7.25 -3.07 11.32
C PRO A 232 -8.34 -2.74 10.29
N LEU A 233 -9.46 -3.46 10.35
CA LEU A 233 -10.61 -3.26 9.46
C LEU A 233 -11.24 -1.89 9.73
N ASP A 234 -11.34 -1.04 8.70
CA ASP A 234 -11.95 0.30 8.78
C ASP A 234 -11.27 1.35 9.66
N HIS A 235 -10.16 1.02 10.34
CA HIS A 235 -9.38 1.95 11.17
C HIS A 235 -8.08 2.39 10.48
N ASN A 236 -7.47 3.44 11.03
CA ASN A 236 -6.20 3.99 10.53
C ASN A 236 -5.08 2.96 10.66
N ALA A 237 -4.28 2.85 9.60
CA ALA A 237 -3.09 2.01 9.54
C ALA A 237 -1.85 2.87 9.25
N TYR A 238 -0.93 2.39 8.42
CA TYR A 238 0.46 2.87 8.32
C TYR A 238 0.60 4.24 7.64
N GLY A 239 -0.20 4.53 6.62
CA GLY A 239 -0.11 5.74 5.80
C GLY A 239 -1.35 6.62 5.82
N THR A 240 -1.21 7.83 5.25
CA THR A 240 -2.31 8.78 5.12
C THR A 240 -2.32 9.48 3.76
N HIS A 241 -3.45 9.39 3.07
CA HIS A 241 -3.67 9.89 1.72
C HIS A 241 -5.05 10.54 1.62
N PRO A 242 -5.18 11.83 2.00
CA PRO A 242 -6.46 12.53 2.11
C PRO A 242 -7.03 12.97 0.74
N PHE A 243 -6.97 12.07 -0.23
CA PHE A 243 -7.51 12.21 -1.58
C PHE A 243 -8.67 11.25 -1.77
N TYR A 244 -9.74 11.71 -2.40
CA TYR A 244 -10.76 10.83 -2.97
C TYR A 244 -11.00 11.11 -4.44
N LEU A 245 -11.44 10.07 -5.15
CA LEU A 245 -12.08 10.14 -6.46
C LEU A 245 -13.57 9.87 -6.28
N GLU A 246 -14.42 10.75 -6.81
CA GLU A 246 -15.86 10.51 -6.93
C GLU A 246 -16.19 10.13 -8.38
N GLN A 247 -16.87 9.00 -8.57
CA GLN A 247 -17.39 8.55 -9.86
C GLN A 247 -18.90 8.72 -9.91
N ARG A 248 -19.40 9.37 -10.96
CA ARG A 248 -20.83 9.61 -11.19
C ARG A 248 -21.29 8.95 -12.48
N TYR A 249 -22.60 8.70 -12.52
CA TYR A 249 -23.28 8.04 -13.62
C TYR A 249 -24.60 8.76 -13.89
N SER A 250 -24.77 9.25 -15.11
CA SER A 250 -26.00 9.89 -15.57
C SER A 250 -26.62 9.05 -16.70
N PRO A 251 -27.95 8.82 -16.71
CA PRO A 251 -28.57 8.09 -17.81
C PRO A 251 -28.36 8.81 -19.15
N ASP A 252 -28.04 8.06 -20.21
CA ASP A 252 -27.95 8.64 -21.54
C ASP A 252 -29.33 9.09 -22.03
N ARG A 253 -29.50 10.41 -22.18
CA ARG A 253 -30.74 11.04 -22.64
C ARG A 253 -31.00 10.85 -24.13
N ASN A 254 -29.98 10.47 -24.90
CA ASN A 254 -30.05 10.25 -26.34
C ASN A 254 -30.18 8.76 -26.71
N ALA A 255 -30.12 7.85 -25.74
CA ALA A 255 -30.33 6.42 -25.99
C ALA A 255 -31.76 6.18 -26.52
N SER A 256 -31.85 5.55 -27.70
CA SER A 256 -33.14 5.22 -28.32
C SER A 256 -34.01 4.37 -27.38
N SER A 257 -35.28 4.73 -27.29
CA SER A 257 -36.27 4.40 -26.25
C SER A 257 -36.70 2.92 -26.13
N GLY A 258 -35.74 1.99 -26.12
CA GLY A 258 -35.94 0.55 -25.92
C GLY A 258 -34.96 -0.12 -24.96
N ASN A 259 -33.77 0.44 -24.73
CA ASN A 259 -32.77 -0.05 -23.78
C ASN A 259 -32.26 1.10 -22.90
N GLN A 260 -32.95 1.36 -21.80
CA GLN A 260 -32.64 2.41 -20.80
C GLN A 260 -31.42 2.04 -19.92
N THR A 261 -30.36 1.49 -20.52
CA THR A 261 -29.22 0.85 -19.81
C THR A 261 -27.86 1.52 -20.05
N GLU A 262 -27.77 2.53 -20.91
CA GLU A 262 -26.51 3.25 -21.17
C GLU A 262 -26.37 4.47 -20.25
N TYR A 263 -25.22 4.60 -19.61
CA TYR A 263 -24.87 5.71 -18.73
C TYR A 263 -23.69 6.48 -19.31
N HIS A 264 -23.71 7.81 -19.17
CA HIS A 264 -22.50 8.62 -19.27
C HIS A 264 -21.88 8.74 -17.90
N SER A 265 -20.55 8.64 -17.87
CA SER A 265 -19.82 8.65 -16.62
C SER A 265 -18.95 9.89 -16.51
N SER A 266 -18.77 10.36 -15.28
CA SER A 266 -17.95 11.51 -14.98
C SER A 266 -17.21 11.28 -13.67
N SER A 267 -16.01 11.84 -13.55
CA SER A 267 -15.23 11.71 -12.32
C SER A 267 -14.47 12.97 -11.98
N HIS A 268 -14.28 13.24 -10.70
CA HIS A 268 -13.40 14.30 -10.20
C HIS A 268 -12.67 13.83 -8.95
N GLY A 269 -11.61 14.54 -8.59
CA GLY A 269 -10.81 14.24 -7.41
C GLY A 269 -10.76 15.42 -6.45
N VAL A 270 -10.69 15.14 -5.15
CA VAL A 270 -10.54 16.17 -4.12
C VAL A 270 -9.45 15.75 -3.13
N LEU A 271 -8.52 16.65 -2.89
CA LEU A 271 -7.45 16.51 -1.90
C LEU A 271 -7.61 17.58 -0.81
N MET A 272 -7.72 17.15 0.44
CA MET A 272 -7.53 18.04 1.60
C MET A 272 -6.08 17.90 2.05
N LEU A 273 -5.23 18.85 1.67
CA LEU A 273 -3.79 18.77 1.97
C LEU A 273 -3.52 19.16 3.43
N THR A 274 -3.13 18.19 4.24
CA THR A 274 -2.69 18.41 5.62
C THR A 274 -1.76 17.29 6.09
N ALA A 275 -0.80 17.63 6.96
CA ALA A 275 0.02 16.67 7.70
C ALA A 275 -0.44 16.51 9.16
N ASN A 276 -1.42 17.31 9.59
CA ASN A 276 -2.09 17.16 10.88
C ASN A 276 -3.06 15.97 10.86
N GLY A 277 -3.47 15.54 12.05
CA GLY A 277 -4.56 14.58 12.21
C GLY A 277 -5.90 15.11 11.67
N MET A 278 -6.68 14.22 11.07
CA MET A 278 -7.96 14.55 10.44
C MET A 278 -8.89 13.33 10.44
N GLU A 279 -10.19 13.60 10.39
CA GLU A 279 -11.21 12.65 9.98
C GLU A 279 -11.98 13.12 8.75
N VAL A 280 -12.40 12.16 7.93
CA VAL A 280 -13.37 12.35 6.87
C VAL A 280 -14.60 11.50 7.15
N GLN A 281 -15.72 12.16 7.41
CA GLN A 281 -17.00 11.54 7.69
C GLN A 281 -17.84 11.45 6.41
N LEU A 282 -18.21 10.24 6.01
CA LEU A 282 -19.07 9.93 4.88
C LEU A 282 -20.50 9.69 5.36
N ARG A 283 -21.46 10.47 4.86
CA ARG A 283 -22.91 10.37 5.19
C ARG A 283 -23.73 10.41 3.91
N PRO A 284 -24.98 9.90 3.90
CA PRO A 284 -25.75 9.73 2.66
C PRO A 284 -25.84 10.98 1.75
N ASN A 285 -25.87 12.18 2.34
CA ASN A 285 -26.08 13.44 1.63
C ASN A 285 -24.91 14.44 1.79
N TYR A 286 -23.86 14.10 2.55
CA TYR A 286 -22.74 15.02 2.78
C TYR A 286 -21.45 14.28 3.14
N LEU A 287 -20.32 14.91 2.86
CA LEU A 287 -18.99 14.53 3.33
C LEU A 287 -18.45 15.67 4.20
N GLN A 288 -17.89 15.35 5.35
CA GLN A 288 -17.40 16.34 6.31
C GLN A 288 -15.94 16.05 6.71
N TYR A 289 -15.09 17.06 6.54
CA TYR A 289 -13.71 17.07 7.05
C TYR A 289 -13.70 17.62 8.47
N ARG A 290 -12.98 16.96 9.38
CA ARG A 290 -12.76 17.40 10.76
C ARG A 290 -11.28 17.31 11.08
N MET A 291 -10.60 18.43 11.26
CA MET A 291 -9.15 18.47 11.42
C MET A 291 -8.80 19.03 12.79
N ILE A 292 -7.77 18.48 13.44
CA ILE A 292 -7.31 18.95 14.75
C ILE A 292 -6.28 20.08 14.65
N GLY A 293 -5.93 20.52 13.45
CA GLY A 293 -4.99 21.62 13.23
C GLY A 293 -4.74 21.87 11.76
N GLY A 294 -3.83 22.80 11.49
CA GLY A 294 -3.48 23.19 10.13
C GLY A 294 -4.36 24.32 9.60
N VAL A 295 -4.56 24.32 8.28
CA VAL A 295 -5.45 25.23 7.55
C VAL A 295 -6.30 24.42 6.58
N ILE A 296 -7.30 25.03 5.94
CA ILE A 296 -7.97 24.40 4.79
C ILE A 296 -7.11 24.69 3.57
N ASP A 297 -6.48 23.66 2.99
CA ASP A 297 -5.79 23.72 1.69
C ASP A 297 -6.40 22.64 0.77
N LEU A 298 -7.47 23.03 0.06
CA LEU A 298 -8.31 22.14 -0.72
C LEU A 298 -7.96 22.22 -2.22
N TYR A 299 -7.57 21.10 -2.82
CA TYR A 299 -7.37 20.98 -4.26
C TYR A 299 -8.49 20.15 -4.89
N ILE A 300 -9.11 20.67 -5.94
CA ILE A 300 -10.13 19.96 -6.71
C ILE A 300 -9.60 19.75 -8.12
N TYR A 301 -9.49 18.48 -8.50
CA TYR A 301 -9.08 18.00 -9.82
C TYR A 301 -10.34 17.77 -10.62
N ILE A 302 -10.52 18.57 -11.67
CA ILE A 302 -11.79 18.63 -12.39
C ILE A 302 -12.09 17.31 -13.10
N GLY A 303 -11.06 16.55 -13.48
CA GLY A 303 -11.23 15.27 -14.13
C GLY A 303 -11.85 15.41 -15.51
N GLY A 304 -12.69 14.45 -15.89
CA GLY A 304 -13.39 14.47 -17.17
C GLY A 304 -14.52 13.45 -17.27
N SER A 305 -15.22 13.52 -18.39
CA SER A 305 -16.24 12.54 -18.78
C SER A 305 -15.58 11.30 -19.39
N ASP A 306 -16.15 10.13 -19.12
CA ASP A 306 -15.83 8.84 -19.73
C ASP A 306 -14.37 8.35 -19.58
N ASP A 307 -13.58 8.93 -18.68
CA ASP A 307 -12.18 8.52 -18.43
C ASP A 307 -11.69 8.88 -17.02
N PRO A 308 -12.01 8.08 -15.99
CA PRO A 308 -11.54 8.32 -14.62
C PRO A 308 -10.01 8.26 -14.45
N LYS A 309 -9.30 7.61 -15.38
CA LYS A 309 -7.83 7.55 -15.35
C LYS A 309 -7.22 8.94 -15.53
N LYS A 310 -7.88 9.86 -16.23
CA LYS A 310 -7.42 11.26 -16.34
C LYS A 310 -7.49 12.00 -15.02
N THR A 311 -8.53 11.79 -14.23
CA THR A 311 -8.66 12.36 -12.89
C THR A 311 -7.52 11.89 -11.99
N VAL A 312 -7.22 10.59 -12.02
CA VAL A 312 -6.07 10.00 -11.32
C VAL A 312 -4.75 10.61 -11.82
N SER A 313 -4.55 10.66 -13.14
CA SER A 313 -3.34 11.26 -13.74
C SER A 313 -3.14 12.72 -13.33
N GLN A 314 -4.21 13.53 -13.29
CA GLN A 314 -4.14 14.93 -12.84
C GLN A 314 -3.67 15.04 -11.37
N PHE A 315 -4.23 14.19 -10.49
CA PHE A 315 -3.82 14.11 -9.09
C PHE A 315 -2.38 13.64 -8.94
N VAL A 316 -2.03 12.49 -9.53
CA VAL A 316 -0.69 11.88 -9.40
C VAL A 316 0.37 12.80 -9.97
N LYS A 317 0.14 13.43 -11.15
CA LYS A 317 1.06 14.44 -11.68
C LYS A 317 1.25 15.57 -10.67
N SER A 318 0.17 16.09 -10.07
CA SER A 318 0.32 17.18 -9.09
C SER A 318 1.21 16.83 -7.90
N ILE A 319 1.13 15.62 -7.34
CA ILE A 319 1.99 15.20 -6.22
C ILE A 319 3.34 14.61 -6.66
N GLY A 320 3.54 14.47 -7.98
CA GLY A 320 4.70 13.84 -8.61
C GLY A 320 4.48 12.37 -8.92
N THR A 321 4.90 11.95 -10.11
CA THR A 321 4.69 10.59 -10.61
C THR A 321 5.59 9.58 -9.89
N PRO A 322 5.16 8.31 -9.81
CA PRO A 322 5.95 7.25 -9.20
C PRO A 322 7.35 7.12 -9.80
N SER A 323 8.34 6.69 -9.01
CA SER A 323 9.65 6.33 -9.55
C SER A 323 9.55 5.08 -10.42
N MET A 324 10.26 5.10 -11.55
CA MET A 324 10.50 3.89 -12.33
C MET A 324 11.35 2.93 -11.48
N GLN A 325 10.98 1.65 -11.41
CA GLN A 325 11.76 0.65 -10.68
C GLN A 325 12.78 -0.03 -11.60
N GLN A 326 13.72 -0.76 -11.01
CA GLN A 326 14.54 -1.70 -11.76
C GLN A 326 13.69 -2.91 -12.19
N TYR A 327 14.02 -3.50 -13.33
CA TYR A 327 13.23 -4.58 -13.94
C TYR A 327 13.10 -5.81 -13.02
N TRP A 328 14.15 -6.14 -12.24
CA TRP A 328 14.15 -7.29 -11.33
C TRP A 328 13.10 -7.20 -10.22
N THR A 329 12.68 -5.97 -9.88
CA THR A 329 11.67 -5.74 -8.82
C THR A 329 10.28 -6.26 -9.21
N LEU A 330 10.05 -6.53 -10.51
CA LEU A 330 8.84 -7.18 -11.00
C LEU A 330 8.88 -8.71 -10.85
N GLY A 331 10.01 -9.29 -10.43
CA GLY A 331 10.15 -10.72 -10.14
C GLY A 331 9.37 -11.15 -8.89
N PHE A 332 9.62 -12.37 -8.44
CA PHE A 332 9.13 -12.88 -7.17
C PHE A 332 10.15 -12.66 -6.04
N HIS A 333 9.63 -12.28 -4.87
CA HIS A 333 10.40 -11.95 -3.67
C HIS A 333 10.04 -12.91 -2.53
N ILE A 334 11.03 -13.43 -1.81
CA ILE A 334 10.82 -14.30 -0.65
C ILE A 334 11.47 -13.72 0.61
N SER A 335 10.70 -13.69 1.69
CA SER A 335 11.11 -13.18 3.00
C SER A 335 10.50 -14.04 4.10
N ARG A 336 11.01 -13.88 5.32
CA ARG A 336 10.34 -14.21 6.59
C ARG A 336 11.07 -13.51 7.73
N TRP A 337 10.38 -13.29 8.84
CA TRP A 337 11.04 -13.21 10.13
C TRP A 337 11.40 -14.63 10.59
N GLY A 338 12.67 -14.88 10.89
CA GLY A 338 13.16 -16.16 11.40
C GLY A 338 14.09 -16.94 10.46
N TYR A 339 14.57 -16.37 9.36
CA TYR A 339 15.79 -16.90 8.73
C TYR A 339 16.92 -16.59 9.70
N SER A 340 17.36 -17.55 10.50
CA SER A 340 18.18 -17.28 11.68
C SER A 340 19.67 -17.17 11.36
N ASN A 341 20.09 -17.63 10.18
CA ASN A 341 21.47 -17.61 9.70
C ASN A 341 21.53 -17.77 8.16
N VAL A 342 22.70 -17.55 7.57
CA VAL A 342 22.92 -17.63 6.11
C VAL A 342 22.52 -18.99 5.50
N SER A 343 22.69 -20.11 6.24
CA SER A 343 22.36 -21.45 5.73
C SER A 343 20.87 -21.62 5.48
N ASP A 344 20.02 -21.00 6.32
CA ASP A 344 18.56 -21.09 6.17
C ASP A 344 18.12 -20.48 4.83
N ILE A 345 18.72 -19.35 4.44
CA ILE A 345 18.43 -18.69 3.16
C ILE A 345 18.93 -19.53 1.99
N LEU A 346 20.11 -20.14 2.13
CA LEU A 346 20.66 -21.04 1.11
C LEU A 346 19.79 -22.29 0.92
N ASP A 347 19.23 -22.84 2.00
CA ASP A 347 18.29 -23.96 1.95
C ASP A 347 16.97 -23.56 1.28
N VAL A 348 16.47 -22.36 1.56
CA VAL A 348 15.29 -21.80 0.87
C VAL A 348 15.57 -21.66 -0.63
N ARG A 349 16.70 -21.05 -0.99
CA ARG A 349 17.14 -20.91 -2.39
C ARG A 349 17.25 -22.27 -3.08
N LYS A 350 17.77 -23.28 -2.38
CA LYS A 350 17.83 -24.65 -2.88
C LYS A 350 16.42 -25.21 -3.12
N GLY A 351 15.47 -24.98 -2.22
CA GLY A 351 14.07 -25.37 -2.38
C GLY A 351 13.43 -24.80 -3.65
N PHE A 352 13.62 -23.51 -3.94
CA PHE A 352 13.14 -22.91 -5.19
C PHE A 352 13.76 -23.57 -6.43
N SER A 353 15.06 -23.83 -6.40
CA SER A 353 15.77 -24.50 -7.49
C SER A 353 15.28 -25.95 -7.69
N ASP A 354 15.19 -26.75 -6.63
CA ASP A 354 14.76 -28.15 -6.68
C ASP A 354 13.34 -28.30 -7.26
N PHE A 355 12.45 -27.36 -6.97
CA PHE A 355 11.05 -27.37 -7.42
C PHE A 355 10.80 -26.52 -8.68
N GLN A 356 11.85 -25.94 -9.27
CA GLN A 356 11.80 -25.12 -10.48
C GLN A 356 10.79 -23.96 -10.37
N ILE A 357 10.83 -23.26 -9.23
CA ILE A 357 9.98 -22.10 -8.95
C ILE A 357 10.83 -20.84 -9.16
N PRO A 358 10.42 -19.88 -10.01
CA PRO A 358 11.14 -18.62 -10.18
C PRO A 358 11.29 -17.84 -8.87
N VAL A 359 12.47 -17.25 -8.65
CA VAL A 359 12.73 -16.35 -7.52
C VAL A 359 13.85 -15.38 -7.87
N ASP A 360 13.59 -14.08 -7.73
CA ASP A 360 14.56 -13.04 -8.04
C ASP A 360 15.24 -12.48 -6.79
N THR A 361 14.53 -12.41 -5.67
CA THR A 361 15.01 -11.64 -4.50
C THR A 361 14.81 -12.37 -3.19
N PHE A 362 15.88 -12.46 -2.39
CA PHE A 362 15.87 -12.94 -1.01
C PHE A 362 15.94 -11.76 -0.03
N TRP A 363 15.24 -11.88 1.08
CA TRP A 363 15.14 -10.83 2.08
C TRP A 363 15.50 -11.38 3.45
N ASN A 364 16.06 -10.53 4.30
CA ASN A 364 16.08 -10.78 5.73
C ASN A 364 15.30 -9.69 6.45
N ASP A 365 14.50 -10.16 7.40
CA ASP A 365 13.96 -9.36 8.49
C ASP A 365 15.07 -9.07 9.52
N LEU A 366 14.71 -8.74 10.76
CA LEU A 366 15.62 -8.33 11.84
C LEU A 366 16.74 -9.34 12.16
N ASP A 367 16.62 -10.60 11.72
CA ASP A 367 17.52 -11.71 12.07
C ASP A 367 18.99 -11.47 11.72
N TYR A 368 19.27 -10.69 10.68
CA TYR A 368 20.64 -10.41 10.25
C TYR A 368 21.36 -9.42 11.17
N MET A 369 20.61 -8.63 11.96
CA MET A 369 21.16 -7.56 12.79
C MET A 369 21.76 -8.12 14.08
N TYR A 370 22.83 -7.49 14.55
CA TYR A 370 23.36 -7.76 15.88
C TYR A 370 22.39 -7.20 16.94
N MET A 371 21.64 -8.09 17.60
CA MET A 371 20.67 -7.74 18.64
C MET A 371 19.62 -6.71 18.17
N TYR A 372 19.11 -6.87 16.93
CA TYR A 372 18.11 -6.01 16.30
C TYR A 372 18.53 -4.53 16.15
N ARG A 373 19.84 -4.25 16.14
CA ARG A 373 20.37 -2.89 16.01
C ARG A 373 20.57 -2.56 14.53
N ASP A 374 19.93 -1.48 14.07
CA ASP A 374 20.14 -0.96 12.73
C ASP A 374 21.62 -0.73 12.42
N PHE A 375 21.96 -0.91 11.14
CA PHE A 375 23.30 -0.76 10.58
C PHE A 375 24.36 -1.67 11.22
N THR A 376 23.96 -2.86 11.64
CA THR A 376 24.86 -3.90 12.11
C THR A 376 24.56 -5.22 11.40
N VAL A 377 25.54 -6.11 11.37
CA VAL A 377 25.39 -7.49 10.90
C VAL A 377 25.89 -8.42 12.01
N ASP A 378 25.10 -9.43 12.38
CA ASP A 378 25.45 -10.36 13.44
C ASP A 378 26.73 -11.14 13.05
N PRO A 379 27.82 -11.06 13.83
CA PRO A 379 29.10 -11.62 13.43
C PRO A 379 29.15 -13.16 13.49
N ILE A 380 28.11 -13.82 14.03
CA ILE A 380 28.05 -15.27 14.19
C ILE A 380 27.10 -15.88 13.16
N SER A 381 25.82 -15.52 13.20
CA SER A 381 24.78 -16.05 12.32
C SER A 381 24.90 -15.53 10.89
N TYR A 382 25.43 -14.32 10.73
CA TYR A 382 25.59 -13.60 9.48
C TYR A 382 27.03 -13.10 9.29
N SER A 383 27.99 -13.96 9.64
CA SER A 383 29.41 -13.60 9.59
C SER A 383 29.80 -13.00 8.24
N LYS A 384 30.71 -12.01 8.28
CA LYS A 384 31.17 -11.29 7.08
C LYS A 384 31.63 -12.22 5.96
N ASP A 385 32.35 -13.29 6.28
CA ASP A 385 32.82 -14.26 5.28
C ASP A 385 31.65 -15.03 4.64
N SER A 386 30.68 -15.46 5.45
CA SER A 386 29.47 -16.14 4.96
C SER A 386 28.62 -15.23 4.07
N MET A 387 28.47 -13.96 4.44
CA MET A 387 27.73 -12.98 3.63
C MET A 387 28.42 -12.67 2.32
N ILE A 388 29.75 -12.51 2.32
CA ILE A 388 30.53 -12.35 1.09
C ILE A 388 30.30 -13.52 0.13
N ASP A 389 30.31 -14.75 0.62
CA ASP A 389 30.09 -15.93 -0.22
C ASP A 389 28.63 -16.06 -0.67
N PHE A 390 27.67 -15.70 0.20
CA PHE A 390 26.27 -15.60 -0.17
C PHE A 390 26.06 -14.60 -1.32
N PHE A 391 26.60 -13.38 -1.21
CA PHE A 391 26.47 -12.35 -2.24
C PHE A 391 27.06 -12.78 -3.59
N LYS A 392 28.27 -13.36 -3.60
CA LYS A 392 28.84 -13.95 -4.82
C LYS A 392 27.92 -15.02 -5.41
N SER A 393 27.30 -15.84 -4.55
CA SER A 393 26.44 -16.93 -5.00
C SER A 393 25.16 -16.43 -5.67
N ILE A 394 24.52 -15.39 -5.15
CA ILE A 394 23.30 -14.82 -5.74
C ILE A 394 23.61 -13.95 -6.96
N GLU A 395 24.75 -13.24 -6.95
CA GLU A 395 25.24 -12.47 -8.11
C GLU A 395 25.48 -13.40 -9.32
N SER A 396 26.08 -14.58 -9.10
CA SER A 396 26.35 -15.55 -10.17
C SER A 396 25.09 -16.06 -10.91
N THR A 397 23.91 -15.88 -10.29
CA THR A 397 22.61 -16.23 -10.85
C THR A 397 21.71 -15.01 -11.08
N HIS A 398 22.26 -13.79 -11.01
CA HIS A 398 21.53 -12.52 -11.16
C HIS A 398 20.32 -12.40 -10.23
N GLN A 399 20.48 -12.85 -8.99
CA GLN A 399 19.50 -12.71 -7.92
C GLN A 399 19.90 -11.57 -6.97
N HIS A 400 18.93 -11.13 -6.17
CA HIS A 400 18.96 -9.89 -5.43
C HIS A 400 18.79 -10.13 -3.92
N TYR A 401 19.26 -9.18 -3.12
CA TYR A 401 19.14 -9.20 -1.66
C TYR A 401 18.63 -7.87 -1.13
N VAL A 402 17.66 -7.90 -0.21
CA VAL A 402 17.05 -6.73 0.42
C VAL A 402 16.95 -6.94 1.94
N PRO A 403 17.72 -6.21 2.76
CA PRO A 403 17.58 -6.21 4.22
C PRO A 403 16.53 -5.18 4.69
N ILE A 404 15.92 -5.46 5.84
CA ILE A 404 15.13 -4.49 6.62
C ILE A 404 16.01 -3.48 7.34
N ILE A 405 15.53 -2.25 7.51
CA ILE A 405 16.08 -1.20 8.36
C ILE A 405 14.90 -0.52 9.05
N ASP A 406 14.96 -0.37 10.36
CA ASP A 406 13.91 0.31 11.11
C ASP A 406 14.12 1.83 11.14
N ALA A 407 13.09 2.55 11.56
CA ALA A 407 13.20 3.99 11.82
C ALA A 407 14.02 4.31 13.08
N ALA A 408 14.13 3.38 14.03
CA ALA A 408 14.54 3.67 15.40
C ALA A 408 15.96 3.16 15.71
N ILE A 409 16.85 4.08 16.03
CA ILE A 409 18.26 3.76 16.32
C ILE A 409 18.42 3.38 17.79
N TYR A 410 19.09 2.26 18.06
CA TYR A 410 19.41 1.83 19.42
C TYR A 410 20.14 2.93 20.20
N ALA A 411 19.62 3.28 21.37
CA ALA A 411 20.25 4.23 22.27
C ALA A 411 21.31 3.49 23.10
N ALA A 412 22.59 3.80 22.89
CA ALA A 412 23.70 3.10 23.56
C ALA A 412 23.57 3.17 25.10
N ASN A 413 23.71 2.03 25.77
CA ASN A 413 23.68 1.99 27.23
C ASN A 413 24.99 2.59 27.76
N PRO A 414 24.97 3.69 28.54
CA PRO A 414 26.18 4.37 29.01
C PRO A 414 27.04 3.52 29.96
N ASN A 415 26.50 2.44 30.52
CA ASN A 415 27.23 1.50 31.38
C ASN A 415 27.80 0.29 30.61
N ASN A 416 27.49 0.16 29.31
CA ASN A 416 27.97 -0.93 28.48
C ASN A 416 29.04 -0.45 27.50
N LYS A 417 30.32 -0.67 27.83
CA LYS A 417 31.46 -0.26 27.00
C LYS A 417 31.48 -0.85 25.59
N SER A 418 30.81 -1.98 25.35
CA SER A 418 30.70 -2.54 23.99
C SER A 418 29.83 -1.69 23.08
N ASP A 419 28.96 -0.85 23.64
CA ASP A 419 28.13 0.07 22.88
C ASP A 419 28.88 1.35 22.50
N ASP A 420 30.04 1.68 23.12
CA ASP A 420 30.84 2.90 22.85
C ASP A 420 31.26 3.03 21.37
N SER A 421 31.26 1.92 20.62
CA SER A 421 31.56 1.88 19.18
C SER A 421 30.34 1.88 18.27
N TYR A 422 29.11 1.99 18.80
CA TYR A 422 27.89 1.98 18.00
C TYR A 422 27.72 3.32 17.25
N TYR A 423 28.32 3.36 16.06
CA TYR A 423 28.42 4.54 15.20
C TYR A 423 27.08 5.27 14.98
N PRO A 424 25.96 4.60 14.63
CA PRO A 424 24.72 5.28 14.32
C PRO A 424 24.23 6.18 15.46
N TYR A 425 24.34 5.73 16.72
CA TYR A 425 23.89 6.53 17.85
C TYR A 425 24.80 7.73 18.12
N TYR A 426 26.11 7.51 18.28
CA TYR A 426 27.03 8.59 18.63
C TYR A 426 27.21 9.61 17.50
N LYS A 427 27.22 9.14 16.25
CA LYS A 427 27.27 10.05 15.10
C LYS A 427 25.99 10.88 15.01
N GLY A 428 24.83 10.28 15.29
CA GLY A 428 23.57 11.01 15.29
C GLY A 428 23.49 12.07 16.40
N ILE A 429 24.12 11.82 17.55
CA ILE A 429 24.29 12.83 18.62
C ILE A 429 25.22 13.95 18.16
N GLU A 430 26.36 13.60 17.55
CA GLU A 430 27.34 14.58 17.06
C GLU A 430 26.73 15.54 16.03
N ASP A 431 25.93 15.00 15.11
CA ASP A 431 25.29 15.75 14.03
C ASP A 431 23.96 16.41 14.46
N ASP A 432 23.50 16.18 15.69
CA ASP A 432 22.25 16.69 16.25
C ASP A 432 21.00 16.36 15.39
N VAL A 433 20.91 15.10 14.93
CA VAL A 433 19.89 14.65 13.98
C VAL A 433 18.70 13.93 14.60
N PHE A 434 18.62 13.81 15.93
CA PHE A 434 17.51 13.09 16.57
C PHE A 434 16.35 14.02 16.97
N ILE A 435 15.14 13.49 16.90
CA ILE A 435 13.92 14.12 17.44
C ILE A 435 14.12 14.42 18.94
N LYS A 436 13.58 15.56 19.40
CA LYS A 436 13.76 16.06 20.76
C LYS A 436 12.46 16.11 21.56
N ASN A 437 12.60 16.06 22.88
CA ASN A 437 11.56 16.45 23.83
C ASN A 437 11.40 17.98 23.86
N PRO A 438 10.27 18.51 24.39
CA PRO A 438 10.05 19.96 24.53
C PRO A 438 11.13 20.72 25.32
N ASN A 439 11.86 20.04 26.21
CA ASN A 439 12.95 20.63 26.99
C ASN A 439 14.30 20.64 26.25
N GLY A 440 14.33 20.16 25.00
CA GLY A 440 15.52 20.08 24.15
C GLY A 440 16.38 18.82 24.34
N SER A 441 16.03 17.91 25.26
CA SER A 441 16.71 16.61 25.36
C SER A 441 16.32 15.71 24.19
N ILE A 442 17.15 14.72 23.85
CA ILE A 442 16.78 13.71 22.83
C ILE A 442 15.53 12.95 23.30
N TYR A 443 14.60 12.72 22.39
CA TYR A 443 13.44 11.88 22.62
C TYR A 443 13.85 10.41 22.57
N VAL A 444 13.58 9.68 23.65
CA VAL A 444 13.89 8.25 23.77
C VAL A 444 12.60 7.44 23.86
N GLY A 445 12.35 6.56 22.91
CA GLY A 445 11.25 5.59 22.88
C GLY A 445 11.74 4.16 23.11
N ASN A 446 10.93 3.16 22.71
CA ASN A 446 11.29 1.74 22.83
C ASN A 446 10.82 0.96 21.60
N VAL A 447 11.71 0.19 20.96
CA VAL A 447 11.39 -0.71 19.83
C VAL A 447 12.18 -2.03 20.01
N TRP A 448 12.48 -2.75 18.93
CA TRP A 448 13.10 -4.08 18.95
C TRP A 448 14.43 -4.16 19.72
N PRO A 449 15.39 -3.23 19.56
CA PRO A 449 16.68 -3.33 20.26
C PRO A 449 16.65 -2.79 21.69
N GLY A 450 15.49 -2.38 22.22
CA GLY A 450 15.37 -1.74 23.52
C GLY A 450 15.06 -0.26 23.44
N TYR A 451 15.72 0.57 24.25
CA TYR A 451 15.54 2.01 24.15
C TYR A 451 16.14 2.54 22.86
N THR A 452 15.41 3.42 22.19
CA THR A 452 15.76 3.92 20.86
C THR A 452 15.55 5.43 20.74
N VAL A 453 16.24 6.02 19.78
CA VAL A 453 16.12 7.42 19.36
C VAL A 453 15.75 7.47 17.88
N PHE A 454 15.08 8.55 17.46
CA PHE A 454 14.45 8.62 16.14
C PHE A 454 15.12 9.72 15.32
N PRO A 455 15.74 9.42 14.16
CA PRO A 455 16.26 10.43 13.25
C PRO A 455 15.16 11.40 12.81
N ASP A 456 15.52 12.67 12.70
CA ASP A 456 14.69 13.73 12.19
C ASP A 456 14.98 13.92 10.70
N PHE A 457 14.14 13.35 9.83
CA PHE A 457 14.31 13.48 8.38
C PHE A 457 13.94 14.86 7.80
N THR A 458 13.49 15.81 8.63
CA THR A 458 13.36 17.22 8.26
C THR A 458 14.67 17.99 8.43
N ASN A 459 15.58 17.50 9.28
CA ASN A 459 16.91 18.07 9.44
C ASN A 459 17.79 17.77 8.20
N PRO A 460 18.32 18.78 7.50
CA PRO A 460 19.19 18.56 6.33
C PRO A 460 20.43 17.71 6.63
N ALA A 461 20.95 17.76 7.86
CA ALA A 461 22.10 16.95 8.28
C ALA A 461 21.79 15.44 8.28
N SER A 462 20.53 15.06 8.51
CA SER A 462 20.08 13.67 8.53
C SER A 462 20.29 12.95 7.21
N SER A 463 20.25 13.66 6.09
CA SER A 463 20.53 13.05 4.77
C SER A 463 21.96 12.54 4.66
N THR A 464 22.94 13.29 5.18
CA THR A 464 24.34 12.87 5.20
C THR A 464 24.56 11.76 6.22
N TYR A 465 24.05 11.93 7.44
CA TYR A 465 24.11 10.94 8.50
C TYR A 465 23.55 9.57 8.06
N TRP A 466 22.35 9.56 7.47
CA TRP A 466 21.68 8.35 7.03
C TRP A 466 22.45 7.64 5.92
N LYS A 467 22.97 8.40 4.95
CA LYS A 467 23.82 7.88 3.88
C LYS A 467 25.11 7.26 4.44
N ASP A 468 25.76 7.90 5.39
CA ASP A 468 27.00 7.39 5.98
C ASP A 468 26.75 6.11 6.80
N CYS A 469 25.61 6.02 7.50
CA CYS A 469 25.18 4.78 8.17
C CYS A 469 24.95 3.63 7.18
N LEU A 470 24.25 3.90 6.07
CA LEU A 470 24.06 2.92 5.01
C LEU A 470 25.37 2.50 4.35
N LEU A 471 26.29 3.44 4.12
CA LEU A 471 27.62 3.13 3.59
C LEU A 471 28.39 2.20 4.56
N ASN A 472 28.35 2.47 5.86
CA ASN A 472 28.96 1.59 6.86
C ASN A 472 28.34 0.19 6.86
N LEU A 473 27.01 0.09 6.71
CA LEU A 473 26.34 -1.20 6.57
C LEU A 473 26.84 -1.99 5.34
N THR A 474 27.11 -1.34 4.21
CA THR A 474 27.73 -2.03 3.06
C THR A 474 29.09 -2.64 3.42
N HIS A 475 29.90 -1.95 4.22
CA HIS A 475 31.21 -2.44 4.67
C HIS A 475 31.12 -3.60 5.65
N ASP A 476 30.13 -3.57 6.55
CA ASP A 476 29.84 -4.64 7.51
C ASP A 476 29.37 -5.92 6.80
N PHE A 477 28.57 -5.78 5.74
CA PHE A 477 28.21 -6.86 4.82
C PHE A 477 29.40 -7.40 3.99
N GLY A 478 30.56 -6.76 4.06
CA GLY A 478 31.79 -7.26 3.45
C GLY A 478 32.25 -6.53 2.19
N ALA A 479 31.60 -5.42 1.82
CA ALA A 479 32.05 -4.61 0.68
C ALA A 479 33.41 -3.95 0.96
N ASN A 480 34.39 -4.23 0.08
CA ASN A 480 35.69 -3.56 0.08
C ASN A 480 35.73 -2.32 -0.85
N SER A 481 34.68 -2.11 -1.64
CA SER A 481 34.46 -0.94 -2.52
C SER A 481 32.96 -0.78 -2.80
N THR A 482 32.52 0.40 -3.28
CA THR A 482 31.12 0.66 -3.70
C THR A 482 30.66 -0.21 -4.88
N SER A 483 31.61 -0.87 -5.55
CA SER A 483 31.38 -1.81 -6.64
C SER A 483 31.24 -3.28 -6.21
N PHE A 484 31.37 -3.59 -4.91
CA PHE A 484 31.12 -4.93 -4.40
C PHE A 484 29.62 -5.13 -4.12
N PRO A 485 28.96 -6.16 -4.68
CA PRO A 485 27.54 -6.36 -4.46
C PRO A 485 27.28 -6.78 -3.02
N THR A 486 26.42 -6.04 -2.35
CA THR A 486 25.85 -6.41 -1.05
C THR A 486 24.34 -6.53 -1.23
N TYR A 487 23.58 -5.55 -0.78
CA TYR A 487 22.15 -5.45 -1.06
C TYR A 487 21.87 -4.63 -2.33
N THR A 488 20.72 -4.84 -2.96
CA THR A 488 20.29 -4.16 -4.19
C THR A 488 19.04 -3.31 -4.01
N GLY A 489 18.48 -3.29 -2.80
CA GLY A 489 17.38 -2.43 -2.36
C GLY A 489 17.29 -2.42 -0.84
N LEU A 490 16.37 -1.64 -0.29
CA LEU A 490 16.15 -1.56 1.16
C LEU A 490 14.66 -1.69 1.50
N TRP A 491 14.37 -2.34 2.61
CA TRP A 491 13.08 -2.35 3.24
C TRP A 491 13.14 -1.42 4.45
N ILE A 492 12.38 -0.33 4.46
CA ILE A 492 12.29 0.59 5.59
C ILE A 492 10.97 0.36 6.34
N ASP A 493 11.08 0.01 7.61
CA ASP A 493 9.94 -0.38 8.44
C ASP A 493 9.85 0.40 9.76
N MET A 494 8.76 0.19 10.49
CA MET A 494 8.51 0.83 11.79
C MET A 494 8.51 2.36 11.71
N ASN A 495 8.15 2.91 10.54
CA ASN A 495 8.43 4.28 10.13
C ASN A 495 7.21 5.22 10.10
N GLU A 496 6.14 4.90 10.81
CA GLU A 496 5.08 5.84 11.17
C GLU A 496 5.54 7.05 12.01
N PRO A 497 6.54 6.98 12.92
CA PRO A 497 7.35 5.88 13.44
C PRO A 497 6.78 5.21 14.69
N THR A 498 6.97 3.90 14.80
CA THR A 498 6.43 3.08 15.87
C THR A 498 7.27 3.17 17.16
N SER A 499 6.60 3.16 18.31
CA SER A 499 7.22 2.99 19.64
C SER A 499 6.32 2.12 20.53
N PHE A 500 6.89 1.10 21.17
CA PHE A 500 6.19 0.16 22.06
C PHE A 500 5.88 0.73 23.45
N CYS A 501 6.22 2.00 23.68
CA CYS A 501 5.86 2.72 24.90
C CYS A 501 5.21 4.07 24.55
N VAL A 502 4.29 4.50 25.42
CA VAL A 502 3.66 5.82 25.31
C VAL A 502 4.62 6.88 25.85
N GLY A 503 4.92 7.87 25.01
CA GLY A 503 5.79 8.99 25.35
C GLY A 503 7.27 8.65 25.42
N SER A 504 8.09 9.59 25.90
CA SER A 504 9.55 9.38 25.98
C SER A 504 9.93 8.54 27.19
N CYS A 505 9.72 7.23 27.11
CA CYS A 505 9.83 6.31 28.24
C CYS A 505 11.26 6.00 28.71
N GLY A 506 12.27 6.17 27.85
CA GLY A 506 13.68 5.89 28.17
C GLY A 506 14.48 7.10 28.67
N SER A 507 13.88 8.30 28.73
CA SER A 507 14.56 9.52 29.16
C SER A 507 15.11 9.39 30.60
N GLY A 508 16.44 9.44 30.74
CA GLY A 508 17.13 9.30 32.03
C GLY A 508 17.22 7.86 32.56
N ARG A 509 16.89 6.86 31.73
CA ARG A 509 16.86 5.42 32.08
C ARG A 509 17.66 4.55 31.10
N LEU A 510 18.53 5.14 30.29
CA LEU A 510 19.33 4.42 29.28
C LEU A 510 20.23 3.33 29.89
N ASP A 511 20.52 3.40 31.19
CA ASP A 511 21.27 2.38 31.92
C ASP A 511 20.48 1.08 32.14
N GLU A 512 19.14 1.12 32.12
CA GLU A 512 18.28 -0.06 32.25
C GLU A 512 18.24 -0.90 30.97
N ASN A 513 18.43 -0.25 29.81
CA ASN A 513 18.26 -0.72 28.44
C ASN A 513 17.77 -2.17 28.26
N PRO A 514 16.44 -2.39 28.14
CA PRO A 514 15.90 -3.73 27.99
C PRO A 514 16.37 -4.33 26.66
N VAL A 515 16.81 -5.58 26.69
CA VAL A 515 17.33 -6.28 25.49
C VAL A 515 16.22 -7.09 24.80
N HIS A 516 14.99 -6.94 25.27
CA HIS A 516 13.80 -7.62 24.75
C HIS A 516 12.59 -6.69 24.88
N VAL A 517 11.64 -6.84 23.96
CA VAL A 517 10.36 -6.11 24.01
C VAL A 517 9.55 -6.47 25.25
N ALA A 518 8.60 -5.60 25.63
CA ALA A 518 7.80 -5.74 26.84
C ALA A 518 6.74 -6.86 26.79
N PHE A 519 6.58 -7.52 25.64
CA PHE A 519 5.60 -8.55 25.36
C PHE A 519 6.29 -9.83 24.86
N VAL A 520 5.59 -10.95 24.93
CA VAL A 520 6.10 -12.24 24.46
C VAL A 520 5.97 -12.29 22.93
N LEU A 521 7.04 -12.65 22.22
CA LEU A 521 7.03 -12.76 20.77
C LEU A 521 6.35 -14.04 20.32
N GLU A 522 5.79 -14.05 19.10
CA GLU A 522 5.25 -15.27 18.50
C GLU A 522 6.35 -16.33 18.38
N GLY A 523 6.04 -17.57 18.78
CA GLY A 523 7.00 -18.69 18.76
C GLY A 523 7.84 -18.83 20.03
N GLU A 524 7.80 -17.88 20.96
CA GLU A 524 8.44 -18.04 22.27
C GLU A 524 7.70 -19.05 23.17
N THR A 525 8.37 -19.49 24.23
CA THR A 525 7.79 -20.46 25.18
C THR A 525 6.51 -19.88 25.80
N ASN A 526 5.37 -20.55 25.59
CA ASN A 526 4.01 -20.15 25.96
C ASN A 526 3.31 -19.12 25.04
N ASN A 527 3.86 -18.81 23.86
CA ASN A 527 3.19 -18.00 22.83
C ASN A 527 3.26 -18.66 21.45
N VAL A 528 2.71 -19.88 21.38
CA VAL A 528 2.65 -20.67 20.14
C VAL A 528 1.49 -20.17 19.27
N VAL A 529 1.71 -20.10 17.96
CA VAL A 529 0.70 -19.65 16.98
C VAL A 529 -0.25 -20.81 16.65
N TYR A 530 -1.52 -20.69 17.05
CA TYR A 530 -2.57 -21.70 16.82
C TYR A 530 -3.68 -21.25 15.86
N THR A 531 -3.57 -20.04 15.28
CA THR A 531 -4.54 -19.50 14.32
C THR A 531 -4.31 -20.11 12.94
N TYR A 532 -5.41 -20.39 12.23
CA TYR A 532 -5.46 -20.95 10.87
C TYR A 532 -6.61 -20.29 10.09
N PRO A 533 -6.58 -20.30 8.75
CA PRO A 533 -7.57 -19.63 7.92
C PRO A 533 -9.00 -20.18 8.04
N GLU A 534 -9.95 -19.36 7.60
CA GLU A 534 -11.35 -19.75 7.53
C GLU A 534 -11.51 -20.97 6.59
N GLY A 535 -12.22 -22.01 7.05
CA GLY A 535 -12.46 -23.21 6.26
C GLY A 535 -11.39 -24.31 6.35
N PHE A 536 -10.38 -24.15 7.22
CA PHE A 536 -9.37 -25.18 7.51
C PHE A 536 -10.00 -26.54 7.88
N ASN A 537 -9.50 -27.64 7.29
CA ASN A 537 -10.11 -28.96 7.42
C ASN A 537 -9.85 -29.63 8.79
N ILE A 538 -10.91 -29.69 9.60
CA ILE A 538 -10.92 -30.19 10.99
C ILE A 538 -10.86 -31.72 11.15
N THR A 539 -10.82 -32.51 10.07
CA THR A 539 -10.96 -33.98 10.15
C THR A 539 -9.66 -34.74 10.44
N ASN A 540 -8.49 -34.09 10.45
CA ASN A 540 -7.25 -34.66 10.98
C ASN A 540 -7.25 -34.59 12.51
N ALA A 541 -7.95 -35.56 13.14
CA ALA A 541 -8.40 -35.49 14.54
C ALA A 541 -7.31 -35.27 15.60
N THR A 542 -6.06 -35.69 15.35
CA THR A 542 -4.97 -35.58 16.34
C THR A 542 -4.33 -34.20 16.37
N GLU A 543 -4.20 -33.56 15.21
CA GLU A 543 -3.59 -32.23 15.04
C GLU A 543 -4.62 -31.14 15.33
N TYR A 544 -5.85 -31.30 14.83
CA TYR A 544 -6.95 -30.38 15.13
C TYR A 544 -7.33 -30.39 16.61
N SER A 545 -7.39 -31.56 17.28
CA SER A 545 -7.80 -31.60 18.70
C SER A 545 -6.78 -30.96 19.64
N SER A 546 -5.47 -31.05 19.36
CA SER A 546 -4.43 -30.42 20.17
C SER A 546 -4.38 -28.90 19.93
N ILE A 547 -4.51 -28.46 18.68
CA ILE A 547 -4.57 -27.04 18.30
C ILE A 547 -5.85 -26.39 18.83
N TYR A 548 -7.02 -27.01 18.65
CA TYR A 548 -8.31 -26.50 19.12
C TYR A 548 -8.39 -26.39 20.65
N THR A 549 -7.87 -27.38 21.38
CA THR A 549 -7.83 -27.33 22.86
C THR A 549 -6.87 -26.24 23.35
N SER A 550 -5.73 -26.08 22.67
CA SER A 550 -4.73 -25.06 23.02
C SER A 550 -5.21 -23.65 22.69
N SER A 551 -5.85 -23.44 21.53
CA SER A 551 -6.44 -22.16 21.13
C SER A 551 -7.61 -21.76 22.04
N LEU A 552 -8.46 -22.71 22.45
CA LEU A 552 -9.48 -22.48 23.49
C LEU A 552 -8.86 -22.09 24.83
N SER A 553 -7.75 -22.74 25.22
CA SER A 553 -7.07 -22.40 26.48
C SER A 553 -6.47 -20.99 26.45
N GLN A 554 -5.97 -20.54 25.30
CA GLN A 554 -5.47 -19.18 25.09
C GLN A 554 -6.63 -18.17 25.06
N TYR A 555 -7.72 -18.46 24.35
CA TYR A 555 -8.95 -17.66 24.36
C TYR A 555 -9.51 -17.50 25.78
N HIS A 556 -9.52 -18.55 26.59
CA HIS A 556 -9.98 -18.47 27.98
C HIS A 556 -8.99 -17.72 28.91
N ALA A 557 -7.69 -17.75 28.62
CA ALA A 557 -6.67 -16.98 29.35
C ALA A 557 -6.70 -15.49 29.00
N THR A 558 -6.98 -15.13 27.74
CA THR A 558 -7.16 -13.73 27.29
C THR A 558 -8.56 -13.19 27.57
N ALA A 559 -9.58 -14.06 27.69
CA ALA A 559 -10.93 -13.67 28.10
C ALA A 559 -11.02 -13.15 29.55
N THR A 560 -9.94 -13.23 30.34
CA THR A 560 -9.86 -12.65 31.69
C THR A 560 -9.32 -11.21 31.75
N SER A 561 -8.99 -10.57 30.63
CA SER A 561 -8.73 -9.13 30.60
C SER A 561 -9.75 -8.39 29.73
N SER A 562 -11.03 -8.43 30.12
CA SER A 562 -11.94 -7.37 29.74
C SER A 562 -11.53 -6.12 30.50
N LEU A 563 -10.64 -5.32 29.93
CA LEU A 563 -10.49 -3.93 30.34
C LEU A 563 -11.86 -3.27 30.11
N GLU A 564 -12.55 -2.91 31.18
CA GLU A 564 -13.66 -1.97 31.09
C GLU A 564 -13.12 -0.70 30.44
N ILE A 565 -13.54 -0.43 29.19
CA ILE A 565 -13.31 0.84 28.53
C ILE A 565 -14.06 1.89 29.36
N VAL A 566 -13.33 2.60 30.22
CA VAL A 566 -13.86 3.78 30.91
C VAL A 566 -13.94 4.90 29.89
N LYS A 567 -15.12 5.02 29.26
CA LYS A 567 -15.44 6.11 28.32
C LYS A 567 -15.66 7.40 29.11
N ALA A 568 -14.70 8.33 29.04
CA ALA A 568 -14.90 9.70 29.51
C ALA A 568 -15.52 10.54 28.38
N SER A 569 -16.72 11.08 28.57
CA SER A 569 -17.43 11.81 27.51
C SER A 569 -16.63 13.04 27.04
N PRO A 570 -16.56 13.31 25.72
CA PRO A 570 -16.21 14.64 25.24
C PRO A 570 -17.14 15.62 25.93
N THR A 571 -16.61 16.68 26.51
CA THR A 571 -17.44 17.74 27.07
C THR A 571 -17.32 18.92 26.13
N PRO A 572 -18.25 19.10 25.17
CA PRO A 572 -18.27 20.30 24.35
C PRO A 572 -18.27 21.52 25.26
N MET A 573 -17.30 22.41 25.05
CA MET A 573 -17.01 23.45 26.01
C MET A 573 -17.75 24.72 25.62
N ASN A 574 -18.63 25.20 26.49
CA ASN A 574 -19.16 26.56 26.37
C ASN A 574 -18.18 27.62 26.94
N VAL A 575 -16.93 27.23 27.18
CA VAL A 575 -15.88 28.03 27.81
C VAL A 575 -14.59 27.82 27.02
N LYS A 576 -13.76 28.86 26.97
CA LYS A 576 -12.45 28.86 26.32
C LYS A 576 -11.62 27.61 26.68
N PRO A 577 -11.34 26.71 25.73
CA PRO A 577 -10.52 25.53 26.00
C PRO A 577 -9.04 25.89 26.16
N GLU A 578 -8.31 25.08 26.93
CA GLU A 578 -6.85 25.13 26.98
C GLU A 578 -6.27 24.47 25.72
N TYR A 579 -5.26 25.10 25.12
CA TYR A 579 -4.58 24.54 23.95
C TYR A 579 -3.70 23.37 24.39
N ASN A 580 -4.04 22.15 23.97
CA ASN A 580 -3.35 20.93 24.35
C ASN A 580 -3.17 20.03 23.13
N ILE A 581 -1.93 19.85 22.68
CA ILE A 581 -1.63 19.05 21.47
C ILE A 581 -1.60 17.54 21.74
N ASN A 582 -1.28 17.12 22.96
CA ASN A 582 -1.26 15.70 23.32
C ASN A 582 -2.68 15.14 23.49
N ASN A 583 -3.60 15.97 23.99
CA ASN A 583 -5.00 15.63 24.18
C ASN A 583 -5.87 16.78 23.67
N PRO A 584 -6.00 16.95 22.34
CA PRO A 584 -6.82 18.01 21.77
C PRO A 584 -8.28 17.84 22.18
N PRO A 585 -9.06 18.93 22.32
CA PRO A 585 -10.46 18.82 22.72
C PRO A 585 -11.33 18.00 21.78
N TYR A 586 -10.98 17.96 20.48
CA TYR A 586 -11.53 17.00 19.53
C TYR A 586 -10.65 15.76 19.49
N ALA A 587 -11.13 14.66 20.04
CA ALA A 587 -10.45 13.37 19.98
C ALA A 587 -10.75 12.68 18.65
N LEU A 588 -9.69 12.35 17.91
CA LEU A 588 -9.78 11.49 16.73
C LEU A 588 -10.19 10.07 17.14
N SER A 589 -10.94 9.41 16.27
CA SER A 589 -11.32 7.99 16.33
C SER A 589 -10.13 7.12 15.97
N ILE A 590 -9.18 7.07 16.89
CA ILE A 590 -8.09 6.11 16.93
C ILE A 590 -8.46 5.03 17.96
N GLU A 591 -8.57 3.77 17.53
CA GLU A 591 -8.98 2.67 18.42
C GLU A 591 -7.88 2.25 19.40
N GLN A 592 -6.62 2.50 19.03
CA GLN A 592 -5.47 2.05 19.79
C GLN A 592 -5.24 2.92 21.04
N GLY A 593 -4.72 2.31 22.11
CA GLY A 593 -4.25 3.04 23.29
C GLY A 593 -5.32 3.83 24.06
N ASN A 594 -6.60 3.44 23.92
CA ASN A 594 -7.76 4.22 24.38
C ASN A 594 -7.84 5.62 23.75
N GLY A 595 -7.37 5.84 22.54
CA GLY A 595 -7.48 7.13 21.85
C GLY A 595 -6.41 8.18 22.20
N ASP A 596 -5.30 7.76 22.81
CA ASP A 596 -4.12 8.61 23.02
C ASP A 596 -3.31 8.74 21.72
N LEU A 597 -3.11 9.98 21.26
CA LEU A 597 -2.36 10.28 20.04
C LEU A 597 -0.88 9.85 20.11
N ALA A 598 -0.32 9.63 21.29
CA ALA A 598 1.05 9.16 21.47
C ALA A 598 1.18 7.63 21.54
N ASN A 599 0.07 6.88 21.50
CA ASN A 599 0.14 5.43 21.52
C ASN A 599 0.76 4.87 20.23
N GLU A 600 1.54 3.81 20.38
CA GLU A 600 2.24 3.13 19.25
C GLU A 600 3.09 4.06 18.38
N GLY A 601 3.50 5.21 18.92
CA GLY A 601 4.31 6.20 18.22
C GLY A 601 4.99 7.21 19.14
N LEU A 602 5.38 8.36 18.59
CA LEU A 602 6.01 9.43 19.37
C LEU A 602 4.98 10.46 19.82
N SER A 603 5.19 11.05 21.00
CA SER A 603 4.33 12.12 21.52
C SER A 603 4.16 13.25 20.52
N THR A 604 2.94 13.78 20.43
CA THR A 604 2.64 14.92 19.54
C THR A 604 3.43 16.18 19.87
N ASN A 605 3.88 16.33 21.12
CA ASN A 605 4.73 17.43 21.57
C ASN A 605 6.23 17.20 21.35
N ALA A 606 6.66 16.05 20.82
CA ALA A 606 8.02 15.87 20.36
C ALA A 606 8.34 16.92 19.28
N THR A 607 9.58 17.39 19.22
CA THR A 607 9.98 18.51 18.36
C THR A 607 11.02 18.08 17.34
N TYR A 608 10.78 18.49 16.10
CA TYR A 608 11.76 18.50 15.02
C TYR A 608 12.84 19.56 15.27
N PHE A 609 13.94 19.53 14.52
CA PHE A 609 15.15 20.32 14.71
C PHE A 609 14.91 21.84 14.64
N ASP A 610 13.90 22.26 13.87
CA ASP A 610 13.48 23.65 13.71
C ASP A 610 12.49 24.13 14.78
N GLY A 611 12.14 23.24 15.73
CA GLY A 611 11.16 23.48 16.79
C GLY A 611 9.71 23.18 16.39
N THR A 612 9.45 22.72 15.17
CA THR A 612 8.11 22.28 14.77
C THR A 612 7.69 21.08 15.61
N VAL A 613 6.50 21.14 16.20
CA VAL A 613 5.95 20.02 16.98
C VAL A 613 5.43 18.92 16.06
N ARG A 614 5.59 17.67 16.48
CA ARG A 614 5.15 16.49 15.75
C ARG A 614 3.67 16.51 15.41
N TYR A 615 2.82 17.09 16.26
CA TYR A 615 1.41 17.34 16.01
C TYR A 615 1.08 17.89 14.59
N ASN A 616 1.96 18.73 14.05
CA ASN A 616 1.80 19.38 12.75
C ASN A 616 2.37 18.61 11.57
N LEU A 617 3.24 17.65 11.84
CA LEU A 617 4.00 16.88 10.85
C LEU A 617 3.91 15.38 11.19
N PHE A 618 2.81 14.94 11.79
CA PHE A 618 2.73 13.58 12.36
C PHE A 618 2.84 12.54 11.26
N ASN A 619 2.09 12.77 10.18
CA ASN A 619 1.85 11.84 9.08
C ASN A 619 2.97 11.79 8.02
N ILE A 620 4.09 12.51 8.19
CA ILE A 620 5.12 12.66 7.14
C ILE A 620 6.42 11.88 7.39
N TYR A 621 6.53 11.20 8.54
CA TYR A 621 7.80 10.60 8.96
C TYR A 621 8.32 9.56 7.95
N GLY A 622 7.48 8.58 7.57
CA GLY A 622 7.84 7.55 6.59
C GLY A 622 8.17 8.12 5.22
N TYR A 623 7.46 9.17 4.77
CA TYR A 623 7.81 9.91 3.55
C TYR A 623 9.21 10.54 3.64
N GLY A 624 9.55 11.17 4.77
CA GLY A 624 10.86 11.76 5.01
C GLY A 624 11.97 10.71 4.98
N MET A 625 11.77 9.57 5.64
CA MET A 625 12.70 8.45 5.64
C MET A 625 12.89 7.86 4.24
N ALA A 626 11.81 7.67 3.47
CA ALA A 626 11.86 7.18 2.10
C ALA A 626 12.65 8.13 1.19
N LYS A 627 12.40 9.44 1.29
CA LYS A 627 13.12 10.48 0.52
C LYS A 627 14.62 10.51 0.86
N ALA A 628 14.97 10.45 2.15
CA ALA A 628 16.37 10.41 2.59
C ALA A 628 17.07 9.12 2.11
N THR A 629 16.40 7.98 2.23
CA THR A 629 16.91 6.68 1.76
C THR A 629 17.10 6.67 0.25
N TYR A 630 16.16 7.24 -0.51
CA TYR A 630 16.29 7.36 -1.97
C TYR A 630 17.52 8.18 -2.35
N GLY A 631 17.74 9.33 -1.70
CA GLY A 631 18.92 10.16 -1.93
C GLY A 631 20.23 9.44 -1.58
N ALA A 632 20.25 8.70 -0.47
CA ALA A 632 21.40 7.91 -0.04
C ALA A 632 21.72 6.78 -1.05
N LEU A 633 20.73 5.96 -1.40
CA LEU A 633 20.90 4.86 -2.36
C LEU A 633 21.30 5.36 -3.75
N SER A 634 20.73 6.47 -4.23
CA SER A 634 21.13 7.08 -5.51
C SER A 634 22.60 7.50 -5.53
N SER A 635 23.15 7.81 -4.35
CA SER A 635 24.56 8.20 -4.19
C SER A 635 25.48 6.98 -4.01
N ILE A 636 25.03 5.95 -3.30
CA ILE A 636 25.81 4.73 -3.05
C ILE A 636 25.90 3.88 -4.33
N TYR A 637 24.77 3.70 -5.02
CA TYR A 637 24.66 2.93 -6.25
C TYR A 637 24.49 3.88 -7.44
N GLU A 638 25.55 4.62 -7.77
CA GLU A 638 25.54 5.64 -8.81
C GLU A 638 24.92 5.12 -10.11
N ASN A 639 24.07 5.96 -10.72
CA ASN A 639 23.35 5.70 -11.96
C ASN A 639 22.33 4.56 -11.94
N LYS A 640 22.09 3.86 -10.82
CA LYS A 640 21.02 2.85 -10.71
C LYS A 640 19.77 3.43 -10.04
N ARG A 641 18.59 2.96 -10.44
CA ARG A 641 17.33 3.30 -9.76
C ARG A 641 17.31 2.65 -8.37
N PRO A 642 17.09 3.39 -7.28
CA PRO A 642 16.86 2.78 -5.97
C PRO A 642 15.60 1.93 -5.96
N PHE A 643 15.63 0.80 -5.26
CA PHE A 643 14.43 0.09 -4.82
C PHE A 643 14.30 0.23 -3.31
N ILE A 644 13.16 0.78 -2.88
CA ILE A 644 12.82 0.97 -1.46
C ILE A 644 11.41 0.44 -1.26
N LEU A 645 11.21 -0.39 -0.24
CA LEU A 645 9.88 -0.80 0.22
C LEU A 645 9.61 -0.10 1.56
N SER A 646 8.53 0.69 1.66
CA SER A 646 8.18 1.47 2.86
C SER A 646 6.82 1.10 3.42
N ARG A 647 6.71 1.01 4.76
CA ARG A 647 5.42 0.77 5.43
C ARG A 647 4.58 2.03 5.43
N SER A 648 4.99 3.02 6.22
CA SER A 648 4.31 4.30 6.31
C SER A 648 4.50 5.10 5.02
N THR A 649 3.40 5.66 4.53
CA THR A 649 3.37 6.47 3.32
C THR A 649 2.54 7.73 3.50
N PHE A 650 2.88 8.76 2.74
CA PHE A 650 2.13 10.00 2.61
C PHE A 650 1.99 10.34 1.12
N LEU A 651 1.32 11.44 0.80
CA LEU A 651 1.33 12.03 -0.53
C LEU A 651 2.77 12.12 -1.06
N SER A 652 2.96 11.81 -2.34
CA SER A 652 4.27 11.80 -3.03
C SER A 652 5.23 10.67 -2.64
N SER A 653 4.91 9.78 -1.68
CA SER A 653 5.79 8.65 -1.32
C SER A 653 6.16 7.76 -2.51
N GLY A 654 5.26 7.60 -3.49
CA GLY A 654 5.52 6.80 -4.69
C GLY A 654 6.68 7.30 -5.57
N ARG A 655 7.11 8.56 -5.41
CA ARG A 655 8.32 9.09 -6.07
C ARG A 655 9.61 8.44 -5.57
N TYR A 656 9.56 7.80 -4.40
CA TYR A 656 10.75 7.35 -3.68
C TYR A 656 10.68 5.87 -3.32
N ALA A 657 9.49 5.34 -3.01
CA ALA A 657 9.35 3.97 -2.52
C ALA A 657 8.14 3.24 -3.12
N ALA A 658 8.30 1.93 -3.23
CA ALA A 658 7.23 0.95 -3.25
C ALA A 658 6.60 0.80 -1.85
N HIS A 659 5.46 0.13 -1.78
CA HIS A 659 4.72 -0.07 -0.53
C HIS A 659 4.16 -1.50 -0.46
N TRP A 660 4.05 -2.07 0.74
CA TRP A 660 3.27 -3.29 0.96
C TRP A 660 2.15 -2.98 1.94
N LEU A 661 1.03 -3.70 1.83
CA LEU A 661 -0.20 -3.45 2.60
C LEU A 661 -0.09 -3.82 4.11
N GLY A 662 1.13 -3.94 4.63
CA GLY A 662 1.43 -4.20 6.03
C GLY A 662 1.21 -5.64 6.49
N ASP A 663 1.00 -5.77 7.79
CA ASP A 663 0.96 -7.04 8.54
C ASP A 663 -0.41 -7.70 8.39
N ASN A 664 -0.71 -8.16 7.16
CA ASN A 664 -1.96 -8.84 6.85
C ASN A 664 -2.01 -10.24 7.48
N TYR A 665 -3.19 -10.70 7.91
CA TYR A 665 -3.34 -12.04 8.46
C TYR A 665 -3.50 -13.11 7.38
N SER A 666 -3.11 -14.34 7.71
CA SER A 666 -3.34 -15.57 6.94
C SER A 666 -4.82 -15.98 6.95
N LEU A 667 -5.67 -15.14 6.37
CA LEU A 667 -7.14 -15.27 6.29
C LEU A 667 -7.63 -14.96 4.88
N TRP A 668 -8.72 -15.61 4.44
CA TRP A 668 -9.36 -15.36 3.15
C TRP A 668 -9.90 -13.94 3.01
N SER A 669 -10.38 -13.37 4.13
CA SER A 669 -10.80 -11.98 4.21
C SER A 669 -9.68 -11.02 3.84
N ASN A 670 -8.45 -11.25 4.32
CA ASN A 670 -7.29 -10.43 3.99
C ASN A 670 -6.80 -10.65 2.55
N MET A 671 -6.87 -11.88 2.03
CA MET A 671 -6.65 -12.12 0.60
C MET A 671 -7.63 -11.30 -0.24
N PHE A 672 -8.92 -11.28 0.11
CA PHE A 672 -9.92 -10.44 -0.56
C PHE A 672 -9.57 -8.95 -0.45
N PHE A 673 -9.30 -8.42 0.74
CA PHE A 673 -9.02 -7.00 0.96
C PHE A 673 -7.69 -6.52 0.34
N SER A 674 -6.77 -7.43 0.02
CA SER A 674 -5.57 -7.07 -0.72
C SER A 674 -5.88 -6.47 -2.10
N ILE A 675 -6.96 -6.92 -2.77
CA ILE A 675 -7.38 -6.39 -4.08
C ILE A 675 -7.77 -4.91 -4.00
N PRO A 676 -8.77 -4.50 -3.19
CA PRO A 676 -9.13 -3.09 -3.06
C PRO A 676 -7.99 -2.24 -2.48
N GLY A 677 -7.15 -2.78 -1.60
CA GLY A 677 -5.94 -2.10 -1.13
C GLY A 677 -4.99 -1.75 -2.29
N MET A 678 -4.60 -2.73 -3.10
CA MET A 678 -3.71 -2.51 -4.25
C MET A 678 -4.32 -1.56 -5.29
N LEU A 679 -5.62 -1.67 -5.57
CA LEU A 679 -6.33 -0.77 -6.49
C LEU A 679 -6.35 0.68 -5.97
N THR A 680 -6.54 0.86 -4.67
CA THR A 680 -6.53 2.16 -4.03
C THR A 680 -5.15 2.81 -4.13
N PHE A 681 -4.07 2.09 -3.80
CA PHE A 681 -2.71 2.63 -3.90
C PHE A 681 -2.26 2.92 -5.35
N ASN A 682 -2.75 2.15 -6.32
CA ASN A 682 -2.53 2.46 -7.74
C ASN A 682 -3.14 3.82 -8.14
N MET A 683 -4.34 4.14 -7.63
CA MET A 683 -4.97 5.46 -7.81
C MET A 683 -4.24 6.58 -7.06
N LEU A 684 -3.54 6.25 -5.97
CA LEU A 684 -2.83 7.24 -5.15
C LEU A 684 -1.41 7.56 -5.65
N GLY A 685 -0.98 6.97 -6.76
CA GLY A 685 0.37 7.18 -7.30
C GLY A 685 1.43 6.34 -6.59
N LEU A 686 1.06 5.18 -6.03
CA LEU A 686 1.97 4.15 -5.52
C LEU A 686 1.66 2.81 -6.19
N PRO A 687 1.94 2.66 -7.50
CA PRO A 687 1.54 1.49 -8.26
C PRO A 687 2.37 0.24 -7.93
N MET A 688 3.59 0.39 -7.41
CA MET A 688 4.43 -0.72 -6.98
C MET A 688 3.99 -1.19 -5.58
N VAL A 689 2.86 -1.91 -5.53
CA VAL A 689 2.18 -2.32 -4.31
C VAL A 689 1.73 -3.79 -4.34
N GLY A 690 1.67 -4.42 -3.17
CA GLY A 690 1.19 -5.78 -2.95
C GLY A 690 0.97 -6.09 -1.46
N ALA A 691 0.25 -7.16 -1.15
CA ALA A 691 0.19 -7.73 0.20
C ALA A 691 1.20 -8.86 0.34
N ASP A 692 1.51 -9.27 1.58
CA ASP A 692 2.30 -10.47 1.80
C ASP A 692 1.47 -11.71 1.47
N ALA A 693 1.89 -12.41 0.40
CA ALA A 693 1.21 -13.59 -0.10
C ALA A 693 1.20 -14.70 0.97
N CYS A 694 0.07 -15.39 1.05
CA CYS A 694 -0.27 -16.40 2.08
C CYS A 694 -0.58 -15.84 3.48
N GLY A 695 -0.30 -14.55 3.74
CA GLY A 695 -0.51 -13.89 5.04
C GLY A 695 0.79 -13.78 5.84
N PHE A 696 0.95 -12.69 6.59
CA PHE A 696 2.07 -12.49 7.51
C PHE A 696 1.75 -13.04 8.91
N MET A 697 0.62 -12.64 9.49
CA MET A 697 0.20 -13.04 10.85
C MET A 697 -0.61 -14.34 10.84
N GLY A 698 -0.27 -15.26 11.74
CA GLY A 698 -0.97 -16.55 11.89
C GLY A 698 -0.57 -17.60 10.85
N ASN A 699 -0.93 -18.86 11.10
CA ASN A 699 -0.59 -19.93 10.15
C ASN A 699 -1.49 -19.89 8.92
N THR A 700 -0.88 -20.01 7.74
CA THR A 700 -1.61 -20.29 6.50
C THR A 700 -1.98 -21.77 6.38
N ASP A 701 -2.72 -22.14 5.33
CA ASP A 701 -2.93 -23.53 4.92
C ASP A 701 -2.68 -23.73 3.41
N GLU A 702 -2.75 -24.98 2.97
CA GLU A 702 -2.50 -25.34 1.57
C GLU A 702 -3.49 -24.67 0.59
N ASP A 703 -4.78 -24.59 0.96
CA ASP A 703 -5.82 -24.03 0.09
C ASP A 703 -5.63 -22.51 -0.07
N LEU A 704 -5.57 -21.79 1.06
CA LEU A 704 -5.36 -20.34 1.08
C LEU A 704 -4.05 -19.98 0.39
N CYS A 705 -2.94 -20.63 0.75
CA CYS A 705 -1.63 -20.25 0.20
C CYS A 705 -1.55 -20.56 -1.31
N SER A 706 -2.19 -21.63 -1.79
CA SER A 706 -2.27 -21.92 -3.23
C SER A 706 -3.04 -20.85 -3.98
N ARG A 707 -4.20 -20.40 -3.45
CA ARG A 707 -4.98 -19.32 -4.07
C ARG A 707 -4.27 -17.97 -4.00
N TRP A 708 -3.66 -17.65 -2.86
CA TRP A 708 -3.01 -16.37 -2.65
C TRP A 708 -1.75 -16.24 -3.50
N MET A 709 -0.91 -17.27 -3.59
CA MET A 709 0.25 -17.27 -4.50
C MET A 709 -0.17 -17.06 -5.96
N ALA A 710 -1.24 -17.72 -6.40
CA ALA A 710 -1.74 -17.57 -7.76
C ALA A 710 -2.27 -16.15 -8.05
N MET A 711 -2.99 -15.54 -7.10
CA MET A 711 -3.50 -14.17 -7.24
C MET A 711 -2.37 -13.12 -7.15
N ALA A 712 -1.47 -13.27 -6.19
CA ALA A 712 -0.37 -12.33 -5.94
C ALA A 712 0.66 -12.33 -7.08
N ALA A 713 0.73 -13.38 -7.91
CA ALA A 713 1.49 -13.33 -9.16
C ALA A 713 1.04 -12.21 -10.11
N PHE A 714 -0.15 -11.63 -9.90
CA PHE A 714 -0.69 -10.50 -10.64
C PHE A 714 -0.68 -9.16 -9.87
N SER A 715 0.04 -9.05 -8.76
CA SER A 715 0.31 -7.76 -8.10
C SER A 715 1.60 -7.12 -8.63
N PRO A 716 1.70 -5.78 -8.74
CA PRO A 716 2.95 -5.11 -9.14
C PRO A 716 4.14 -5.51 -8.28
N PHE A 717 4.00 -5.43 -6.94
CA PHE A 717 4.97 -5.98 -5.99
C PHE A 717 4.51 -7.35 -5.50
N PHE A 718 5.33 -8.39 -5.67
CA PHE A 718 4.96 -9.77 -5.37
C PHE A 718 5.95 -10.42 -4.39
N ARG A 719 5.58 -10.41 -3.11
CA ARG A 719 6.37 -10.99 -2.01
C ARG A 719 5.56 -12.01 -1.23
N ASN A 720 6.20 -13.12 -0.86
CA ASN A 720 5.75 -13.99 0.24
C ASN A 720 6.62 -13.66 1.46
N HIS A 721 5.99 -13.34 2.58
CA HIS A 721 6.62 -12.97 3.85
C HIS A 721 5.77 -13.50 5.00
N ASN A 722 6.40 -13.82 6.12
CA ASN A 722 5.81 -14.62 7.20
C ASN A 722 6.34 -14.17 8.56
N SER A 723 5.53 -14.27 9.61
CA SER A 723 5.94 -13.94 10.99
C SER A 723 6.87 -15.01 11.60
N LEU A 724 7.52 -14.64 12.71
CA LEU A 724 8.53 -15.47 13.39
C LEU A 724 8.00 -16.83 13.85
N GLY A 725 6.81 -16.82 14.46
CA GLY A 725 6.23 -18.00 15.12
C GLY A 725 5.33 -18.86 14.22
N SER A 726 5.06 -18.41 12.99
CA SER A 726 4.15 -19.09 12.06
C SER A 726 4.85 -20.23 11.30
N ILE A 727 4.06 -21.21 10.83
CA ILE A 727 4.61 -22.30 10.01
C ILE A 727 5.28 -21.77 8.74
N SER A 728 6.33 -22.45 8.28
CA SER A 728 6.94 -22.20 6.96
C SER A 728 5.90 -22.30 5.84
N GLN A 729 5.89 -21.29 4.97
CA GLN A 729 4.90 -21.14 3.90
C GLN A 729 5.53 -20.82 2.54
N GLU A 730 6.80 -21.17 2.35
CA GLU A 730 7.44 -21.05 1.05
C GLU A 730 6.68 -21.90 0.00
N PRO A 731 6.61 -21.52 -1.27
CA PRO A 731 5.68 -22.17 -2.21
C PRO A 731 5.92 -23.66 -2.45
N TYR A 732 7.15 -24.14 -2.23
CA TYR A 732 7.52 -25.55 -2.36
C TYR A 732 7.10 -26.41 -1.16
N ARG A 733 6.49 -25.83 -0.10
CA ARG A 733 6.07 -26.57 1.10
C ARG A 733 4.92 -27.55 0.84
N TRP A 734 4.08 -27.25 -0.15
CA TRP A 734 2.99 -28.12 -0.62
C TRP A 734 3.08 -28.31 -2.14
N GLU A 735 2.72 -29.49 -2.63
CA GLU A 735 2.78 -29.79 -4.07
C GLU A 735 1.80 -28.94 -4.88
N SER A 736 0.57 -28.75 -4.37
CA SER A 736 -0.46 -27.93 -5.02
C SER A 736 -0.08 -26.45 -5.06
N VAL A 737 0.52 -25.92 -3.99
CA VAL A 737 1.03 -24.54 -3.92
C VAL A 737 2.20 -24.35 -4.87
N ALA A 738 3.10 -25.33 -4.99
CA ALA A 738 4.20 -25.27 -5.94
C ALA A 738 3.69 -25.26 -7.39
N GLU A 739 2.70 -26.08 -7.71
CA GLU A 739 2.08 -26.14 -9.04
C GLU A 739 1.29 -24.88 -9.38
N SER A 740 0.46 -24.38 -8.46
CA SER A 740 -0.28 -23.13 -8.65
C SER A 740 0.66 -21.94 -8.84
N SER A 741 1.73 -21.88 -8.05
CA SER A 741 2.78 -20.88 -8.16
C SER A 741 3.50 -20.97 -9.51
N ARG A 742 3.96 -22.14 -9.94
CA ARG A 742 4.61 -22.29 -11.27
C ARG A 742 3.69 -21.86 -12.41
N ARG A 743 2.41 -22.21 -12.36
CA ARG A 743 1.44 -21.81 -13.40
C ARG A 743 1.25 -20.31 -13.45
N ALA A 744 0.99 -19.67 -12.32
CA ALA A 744 0.75 -18.23 -12.26
C ALA A 744 2.04 -17.43 -12.52
N MET A 745 3.18 -17.87 -12.00
CA MET A 745 4.49 -17.26 -12.25
C MET A 745 4.92 -17.42 -13.71
N SER A 746 4.63 -18.53 -14.38
CA SER A 746 4.89 -18.66 -15.82
C SER A 746 4.20 -17.56 -16.62
N ILE A 747 2.95 -17.22 -16.26
CA ILE A 747 2.21 -16.09 -16.83
C ILE A 747 2.91 -14.77 -16.47
N ARG A 748 3.17 -14.52 -15.18
CA ARG A 748 3.82 -13.30 -14.70
C ARG A 748 5.15 -13.02 -15.41
N TYR A 749 6.04 -14.00 -15.44
CA TYR A 749 7.36 -13.87 -16.03
C TYR A 749 7.28 -13.69 -17.54
N SER A 750 6.31 -14.35 -18.20
CA SER A 750 6.06 -14.09 -19.62
C SER A 750 5.60 -12.65 -19.89
N LEU A 751 4.87 -12.05 -18.96
CA LEU A 751 4.32 -10.69 -19.03
C LEU A 751 5.30 -9.59 -18.61
N LEU A 752 6.55 -9.89 -18.23
CA LEU A 752 7.48 -8.86 -17.75
C LEU A 752 7.65 -7.67 -18.72
N PRO A 753 7.67 -7.83 -20.06
CA PRO A 753 7.66 -6.69 -20.98
C PRO A 753 6.41 -5.80 -20.86
N TYR A 754 5.24 -6.42 -20.62
CA TYR A 754 3.98 -5.71 -20.39
C TYR A 754 3.98 -4.99 -19.03
N TRP A 755 4.35 -5.68 -17.95
CA TRP A 755 4.49 -5.09 -16.61
C TRP A 755 5.42 -3.88 -16.59
N TYR A 756 6.56 -4.01 -17.25
CA TYR A 756 7.55 -2.93 -17.33
C TYR A 756 7.05 -1.73 -18.15
N THR A 757 6.23 -1.98 -19.17
CA THR A 757 5.56 -0.92 -19.93
C THR A 757 4.50 -0.21 -19.09
N LEU A 758 3.70 -0.95 -18.32
CA LEU A 758 2.72 -0.35 -17.39
C LEU A 758 3.39 0.50 -16.31
N MET A 759 4.54 0.05 -15.79
CA MET A 759 5.33 0.83 -14.85
C MET A 759 5.88 2.11 -15.50
N LYS A 760 6.28 2.05 -16.78
CA LYS A 760 6.69 3.24 -17.51
C LYS A 760 5.54 4.23 -17.67
N ASP A 761 4.35 3.77 -18.03
CA ASP A 761 3.15 4.62 -18.15
C ASP A 761 2.77 5.25 -16.79
N ALA A 762 2.92 4.50 -15.69
CA ALA A 762 2.73 5.05 -14.36
C ALA A 762 3.76 6.15 -14.06
N HIS A 763 5.03 5.90 -14.38
CA HIS A 763 6.13 6.85 -14.15
C HIS A 763 6.03 8.13 -15.02
N SER A 764 5.63 8.04 -16.30
CA SER A 764 5.47 9.23 -17.16
C SER A 764 4.16 9.95 -16.97
N ASP A 765 3.07 9.20 -16.84
CA ASP A 765 1.72 9.73 -17.00
C ASP A 765 0.86 9.62 -15.75
N GLY A 766 1.33 8.94 -14.70
CA GLY A 766 0.55 8.74 -13.49
C GLY A 766 -0.63 7.80 -13.71
N PHE A 767 -0.57 6.94 -14.72
CA PHE A 767 -1.60 5.93 -14.95
C PHE A 767 -1.42 4.73 -14.00
N PRO A 768 -2.52 4.17 -13.48
CA PRO A 768 -2.47 3.00 -12.63
C PRO A 768 -2.04 1.75 -13.40
N MET A 769 -1.20 0.91 -12.78
CA MET A 769 -0.80 -0.40 -13.31
C MET A 769 -1.92 -1.43 -13.13
N LEU A 770 -2.49 -1.50 -11.93
CA LEU A 770 -3.73 -2.24 -11.66
C LEU A 770 -4.93 -1.32 -11.72
N ARG A 771 -6.01 -1.75 -12.38
CA ARG A 771 -7.18 -0.91 -12.62
C ARG A 771 -8.45 -1.61 -12.15
N ALA A 772 -9.29 -0.85 -11.45
CA ALA A 772 -10.66 -1.27 -11.20
C ALA A 772 -11.40 -1.39 -12.53
N LEU A 773 -12.37 -2.30 -12.65
CA LEU A 773 -13.05 -2.54 -13.93
C LEU A 773 -13.71 -1.27 -14.48
N PHE A 774 -14.26 -0.42 -13.62
CA PHE A 774 -14.86 0.86 -14.04
C PHE A 774 -13.83 1.88 -14.57
N PHE A 775 -12.51 1.68 -14.41
CA PHE A 775 -11.52 2.54 -15.07
C PHE A 775 -11.42 2.25 -16.57
N GLU A 776 -11.67 1.01 -16.98
CA GLU A 776 -11.60 0.57 -18.38
C GLU A 776 -12.97 0.55 -19.07
N PHE A 777 -14.04 0.47 -18.27
CA PHE A 777 -15.43 0.43 -18.72
C PHE A 777 -16.27 1.42 -17.89
N PRO A 778 -15.98 2.73 -17.96
CA PRO A 778 -16.49 3.71 -17.01
C PRO A 778 -17.99 3.99 -17.16
N ASN A 779 -18.59 3.61 -18.28
CA ASN A 779 -20.01 3.81 -18.58
C ASN A 779 -20.91 2.65 -18.11
N GLU A 780 -20.32 1.58 -17.54
CA GLU A 780 -21.05 0.45 -16.97
C GLU A 780 -21.22 0.63 -15.46
N LYS A 781 -22.34 1.24 -15.06
CA LYS A 781 -22.64 1.59 -13.65
C LYS A 781 -22.55 0.40 -12.68
N ASN A 782 -22.87 -0.81 -13.12
CA ASN A 782 -22.79 -2.03 -12.32
C ASN A 782 -21.36 -2.37 -11.88
N LEU A 783 -20.33 -1.86 -12.58
CA LEU A 783 -18.93 -2.11 -12.25
C LEU A 783 -18.40 -1.24 -11.11
N ALA A 784 -19.15 -0.22 -10.68
CA ALA A 784 -18.74 0.70 -9.62
C ALA A 784 -18.46 0.00 -8.28
N ALA A 785 -19.10 -1.15 -8.03
CA ALA A 785 -18.94 -1.91 -6.78
C ALA A 785 -18.10 -3.20 -6.95
N VAL A 786 -17.49 -3.43 -8.12
CA VAL A 786 -16.71 -4.66 -8.34
C VAL A 786 -15.32 -4.50 -7.73
N ASP A 787 -15.03 -5.31 -6.72
CA ASP A 787 -13.77 -5.32 -5.97
C ASP A 787 -13.18 -6.75 -5.79
N ARG A 788 -13.79 -7.75 -6.43
CA ARG A 788 -13.34 -9.16 -6.45
C ARG A 788 -12.57 -9.53 -7.72
N GLN A 789 -12.49 -8.60 -8.66
CA GLN A 789 -11.76 -8.73 -9.92
C GLN A 789 -10.97 -7.45 -10.14
N PHE A 790 -9.87 -7.55 -10.86
CA PHE A 790 -9.07 -6.39 -11.23
C PHE A 790 -8.47 -6.59 -12.61
N MET A 791 -8.16 -5.46 -13.26
CA MET A 791 -7.45 -5.44 -14.52
C MET A 791 -5.94 -5.26 -14.26
N VAL A 792 -5.10 -6.01 -14.96
CA VAL A 792 -3.69 -5.67 -15.14
C VAL A 792 -3.58 -4.88 -16.44
N GLY A 793 -3.28 -3.59 -16.30
CA GLY A 793 -3.36 -2.62 -17.38
C GLY A 793 -4.75 -2.57 -18.01
N ASP A 794 -4.81 -2.57 -19.33
CA ASP A 794 -6.04 -2.58 -20.13
C ASP A 794 -6.33 -3.92 -20.82
N ALA A 795 -5.43 -4.90 -20.67
CA ALA A 795 -5.42 -6.11 -21.50
C ALA A 795 -5.82 -7.40 -20.76
N LEU A 796 -5.62 -7.47 -19.44
CA LEU A 796 -5.87 -8.70 -18.68
C LEU A 796 -6.87 -8.47 -17.57
N LEU A 797 -7.87 -9.35 -17.47
CA LEU A 797 -8.84 -9.41 -16.38
C LEU A 797 -8.53 -10.63 -15.52
N ILE A 798 -8.30 -10.39 -14.22
CA ILE A 798 -8.00 -11.43 -13.23
C ILE A 798 -9.24 -11.72 -12.41
N THR A 799 -9.63 -12.99 -12.35
CA THR A 799 -10.81 -13.46 -11.58
C THR A 799 -10.37 -14.55 -10.58
N PRO A 800 -9.87 -14.15 -9.40
CA PRO A 800 -9.38 -15.08 -8.38
C PRO A 800 -10.53 -15.75 -7.61
N VAL A 801 -10.29 -16.97 -7.14
CA VAL A 801 -11.10 -17.59 -6.07
C VAL A 801 -10.72 -16.94 -4.74
N LEU A 802 -11.70 -16.46 -3.99
CA LEU A 802 -11.53 -15.73 -2.72
C LEU A 802 -12.30 -16.40 -1.57
N GLU A 803 -12.61 -17.69 -1.72
CA GLU A 803 -13.40 -18.47 -0.77
C GLU A 803 -12.78 -19.87 -0.60
N PRO A 804 -12.81 -20.45 0.61
CA PRO A 804 -12.24 -21.76 0.88
C PRO A 804 -13.02 -22.90 0.23
N ASN A 805 -12.33 -23.98 -0.12
CA ASN A 805 -12.88 -25.26 -0.53
C ASN A 805 -13.82 -25.22 -1.75
N VAL A 806 -13.67 -24.23 -2.64
CA VAL A 806 -14.43 -24.14 -3.89
C VAL A 806 -13.56 -24.41 -5.11
N SER A 807 -14.19 -24.90 -6.17
CA SER A 807 -13.57 -25.19 -7.47
C SER A 807 -14.12 -24.33 -8.60
N HIS A 808 -14.90 -23.31 -8.26
CA HIS A 808 -15.55 -22.41 -9.22
C HIS A 808 -15.61 -21.00 -8.64
N VAL A 809 -15.65 -20.00 -9.51
CA VAL A 809 -15.81 -18.58 -9.14
C VAL A 809 -16.76 -17.88 -10.10
N GLN A 810 -17.48 -16.87 -9.62
CA GLN A 810 -18.27 -15.99 -10.49
C GLN A 810 -17.46 -14.76 -10.87
N GLY A 811 -17.41 -14.46 -12.17
CA GLY A 811 -16.76 -13.27 -12.70
C GLY A 811 -17.68 -12.48 -13.62
N VAL A 812 -17.61 -11.16 -13.56
CA VAL A 812 -18.19 -10.25 -14.54
C VAL A 812 -17.18 -10.03 -15.66
N PHE A 813 -17.66 -10.00 -16.90
CA PHE A 813 -16.84 -9.71 -18.08
C PHE A 813 -17.34 -8.43 -18.74
N PRO A 814 -16.72 -7.27 -18.46
CA PRO A 814 -17.19 -5.97 -18.93
C PRO A 814 -17.21 -5.83 -20.45
N GLY A 815 -17.93 -4.82 -20.94
CA GLY A 815 -18.06 -4.45 -22.33
C GLY A 815 -19.40 -4.84 -22.96
N ASN A 816 -19.72 -4.25 -24.10
CA ASN A 816 -20.84 -4.66 -24.93
C ASN A 816 -20.53 -5.96 -25.73
N SER A 817 -21.41 -6.35 -26.66
CA SER A 817 -21.23 -7.54 -27.50
C SER A 817 -20.05 -7.46 -28.50
N SER A 818 -19.43 -6.29 -28.69
CA SER A 818 -18.22 -6.16 -29.51
C SER A 818 -16.93 -6.42 -28.71
N THR A 819 -17.02 -6.42 -27.38
CA THR A 819 -15.89 -6.76 -26.51
C THR A 819 -15.78 -8.27 -26.37
N LYS A 820 -14.65 -8.82 -26.82
CA LYS A 820 -14.31 -10.24 -26.64
C LYS A 820 -13.39 -10.42 -25.45
N TRP A 821 -13.54 -11.54 -24.76
CA TRP A 821 -12.62 -12.00 -23.73
C TRP A 821 -12.16 -13.41 -24.10
N TYR A 822 -10.85 -13.62 -24.17
CA TYR A 822 -10.25 -14.92 -24.46
C TYR A 822 -9.67 -15.50 -23.17
N ASP A 823 -9.90 -16.78 -22.91
CA ASP A 823 -9.22 -17.49 -21.82
C ASP A 823 -7.71 -17.56 -22.08
N TRP A 824 -6.88 -17.21 -21.09
CA TRP A 824 -5.42 -17.21 -21.26
C TRP A 824 -4.84 -18.59 -21.58
N TYR A 825 -5.41 -19.66 -21.04
CA TYR A 825 -4.80 -20.99 -21.08
C TYR A 825 -5.18 -21.77 -22.33
N ASN A 826 -6.43 -21.65 -22.79
CA ASN A 826 -6.95 -22.40 -23.93
C ASN A 826 -7.35 -21.51 -25.11
N HIS A 827 -7.26 -20.19 -24.98
CA HIS A 827 -7.55 -19.17 -26.00
C HIS A 827 -8.98 -19.18 -26.56
N THR A 828 -9.90 -19.93 -25.96
CA THR A 828 -11.31 -19.90 -26.36
C THR A 828 -11.96 -18.60 -25.93
N VAL A 829 -12.97 -18.17 -26.68
CA VAL A 829 -13.78 -17.00 -26.32
C VAL A 829 -14.66 -17.37 -25.14
N ILE A 830 -14.66 -16.52 -24.11
CA ILE A 830 -15.55 -16.61 -22.96
C ILE A 830 -16.90 -16.03 -23.38
N GLU A 831 -17.83 -16.93 -23.74
CA GLU A 831 -19.18 -16.58 -24.17
C GLU A 831 -20.02 -16.06 -22.98
N ARG A 832 -20.60 -14.86 -23.14
CA ARG A 832 -21.39 -14.19 -22.09
C ARG A 832 -22.33 -13.13 -22.66
N GLN A 833 -23.38 -12.80 -21.91
CA GLN A 833 -24.20 -11.60 -22.16
C GLN A 833 -23.63 -10.37 -21.43
N PRO A 834 -23.80 -9.14 -21.95
CA PRO A 834 -23.43 -7.92 -21.22
C PRO A 834 -24.02 -7.86 -19.80
N GLY A 835 -23.16 -7.61 -18.81
CA GLY A 835 -23.52 -7.55 -17.40
C GLY A 835 -23.78 -8.90 -16.72
N GLU A 836 -23.56 -10.03 -17.40
CA GLU A 836 -23.74 -11.37 -16.84
C GLU A 836 -22.56 -11.77 -15.93
N ASN A 837 -22.89 -12.40 -14.79
CA ASN A 837 -21.92 -13.14 -14.00
C ASN A 837 -21.75 -14.54 -14.60
N VAL A 838 -20.55 -14.86 -15.06
CA VAL A 838 -20.21 -16.18 -15.60
C VAL A 838 -19.61 -17.02 -14.48
N THR A 839 -20.08 -18.26 -14.34
CA THR A 839 -19.44 -19.24 -13.44
C THR A 839 -18.29 -19.93 -14.16
N LEU A 840 -17.08 -19.73 -13.67
CA LEU A 840 -15.84 -20.24 -14.24
C LEU A 840 -15.33 -21.42 -13.41
N TYR A 841 -14.81 -22.45 -14.08
CA TYR A 841 -14.09 -23.53 -13.40
C TYR A 841 -12.75 -22.99 -12.89
N ALA A 842 -12.43 -23.28 -11.64
CA ALA A 842 -11.27 -22.78 -10.92
C ALA A 842 -10.79 -23.82 -9.90
N PRO A 843 -10.26 -24.99 -10.33
CA PRO A 843 -9.65 -25.96 -9.41
C PRO A 843 -8.47 -25.32 -8.66
N LEU A 844 -7.99 -25.96 -7.60
CA LEU A 844 -7.05 -25.39 -6.63
C LEU A 844 -5.85 -24.68 -7.29
N GLU A 845 -5.22 -25.33 -8.26
CA GLU A 845 -4.01 -24.85 -8.94
C GLU A 845 -4.29 -23.96 -10.18
N HIS A 846 -5.51 -23.43 -10.30
CA HIS A 846 -5.93 -22.62 -11.45
C HIS A 846 -6.57 -21.31 -11.01
N ILE A 847 -6.08 -20.22 -11.59
CA ILE A 847 -6.66 -18.88 -11.50
C ILE A 847 -7.18 -18.48 -12.88
N ASN A 848 -8.37 -17.88 -12.94
CA ASN A 848 -8.94 -17.46 -14.21
C ASN A 848 -8.31 -16.13 -14.66
N VAL A 849 -7.72 -16.14 -15.85
CA VAL A 849 -7.08 -14.99 -16.50
C VAL A 849 -7.69 -14.84 -17.88
N ALA A 850 -8.28 -13.68 -18.17
CA ALA A 850 -8.89 -13.41 -19.46
C ALA A 850 -8.20 -12.26 -20.19
N ILE A 851 -7.96 -12.44 -21.49
CA ILE A 851 -7.34 -11.49 -22.38
C ILE A 851 -8.44 -10.69 -23.09
N ARG A 852 -8.38 -9.36 -22.98
CA ARG A 852 -9.30 -8.46 -23.69
C ARG A 852 -8.97 -8.44 -25.18
N GLY A 853 -9.98 -8.67 -26.02
CA GLY A 853 -9.88 -8.44 -27.46
C GLY A 853 -9.59 -6.97 -27.77
N GLY A 854 -8.87 -6.71 -28.86
CA GLY A 854 -8.37 -5.39 -29.20
C GLY A 854 -6.95 -5.12 -28.69
N LYS A 855 -6.28 -6.08 -28.06
CA LYS A 855 -4.98 -5.88 -27.41
C LYS A 855 -3.88 -6.77 -27.97
N ILE A 856 -2.67 -6.23 -28.05
CA ILE A 856 -1.44 -6.94 -28.40
C ILE A 856 -0.53 -6.92 -27.18
N ILE A 857 -0.17 -8.10 -26.69
CA ILE A 857 0.65 -8.25 -25.48
C ILE A 857 2.04 -8.76 -25.89
N PRO A 858 3.11 -8.00 -25.61
CA PRO A 858 4.48 -8.48 -25.77
C PRO A 858 4.81 -9.46 -24.63
N LEU A 859 5.35 -10.61 -25.00
CA LEU A 859 5.72 -11.68 -24.07
C LEU A 859 7.19 -12.07 -24.25
N GLN A 860 7.79 -12.65 -23.22
CA GLN A 860 9.04 -13.41 -23.32
C GLN A 860 8.84 -14.83 -22.80
N VAL A 861 9.70 -15.76 -23.21
CA VAL A 861 9.67 -17.11 -22.63
C VAL A 861 10.11 -17.00 -21.16
N PRO A 862 9.32 -17.46 -20.19
CA PRO A 862 9.67 -17.34 -18.77
C PRO A 862 10.86 -18.23 -18.41
N ALA A 863 11.66 -17.79 -17.44
CA ALA A 863 12.78 -18.52 -16.83
C ALA A 863 12.73 -18.38 -15.28
N LEU A 864 13.78 -18.82 -14.58
CA LEU A 864 13.79 -18.83 -13.12
C LEU A 864 14.11 -17.45 -12.49
N THR A 865 14.63 -16.52 -13.29
CA THR A 865 14.87 -15.12 -12.90
C THR A 865 14.39 -14.17 -14.00
N THR A 866 14.16 -12.91 -13.64
CA THR A 866 13.89 -11.84 -14.61
C THR A 866 15.06 -11.64 -15.57
N TYR A 867 16.30 -11.80 -15.10
CA TYR A 867 17.49 -11.70 -15.94
C TYR A 867 17.49 -12.74 -17.06
N GLU A 868 17.29 -14.02 -16.73
CA GLU A 868 17.23 -15.11 -17.71
C GLU A 868 16.04 -14.92 -18.67
N THR A 869 14.89 -14.51 -18.13
CA THR A 869 13.69 -14.24 -18.92
C THR A 869 13.94 -13.14 -19.96
N ARG A 870 14.67 -12.08 -19.59
CA ARG A 870 15.06 -11.01 -20.52
C ARG A 870 15.98 -11.47 -21.64
N GLN A 871 16.73 -12.56 -21.45
CA GLN A 871 17.59 -13.14 -22.48
C GLN A 871 16.81 -14.00 -23.49
N ASN A 872 15.58 -14.37 -23.18
CA ASN A 872 14.80 -15.24 -24.04
C ASN A 872 14.16 -14.47 -25.23
N PRO A 873 13.88 -15.20 -26.34
CA PRO A 873 13.13 -14.63 -27.45
C PRO A 873 11.75 -14.07 -27.04
N PHE A 874 11.32 -13.05 -27.78
CA PHE A 874 9.99 -12.49 -27.62
C PHE A 874 8.93 -13.36 -28.28
N ASN A 875 7.69 -13.25 -27.79
CA ASN A 875 6.48 -13.66 -28.48
C ASN A 875 5.49 -12.49 -28.52
N LEU A 876 4.59 -12.47 -29.49
CA LEU A 876 3.44 -11.54 -29.49
C LEU A 876 2.14 -12.32 -29.44
N LEU A 877 1.28 -11.94 -28.49
CA LEU A 877 -0.09 -12.42 -28.40
C LEU A 877 -1.04 -11.32 -28.89
N VAL A 878 -1.66 -11.55 -30.05
CA VAL A 878 -2.56 -10.61 -30.73
C VAL A 878 -3.99 -11.08 -30.52
N ALA A 879 -4.70 -10.48 -29.56
CA ALA A 879 -6.10 -10.80 -29.28
C ALA A 879 -7.02 -9.88 -30.08
N LEU A 880 -7.62 -10.37 -31.16
CA LEU A 880 -8.48 -9.57 -32.04
C LEU A 880 -9.81 -9.21 -31.35
N ASP A 881 -10.32 -7.99 -31.56
CA ASP A 881 -11.68 -7.62 -31.18
C ASP A 881 -12.72 -8.18 -32.19
N SER A 882 -13.97 -7.70 -32.13
CA SER A 882 -14.99 -8.08 -33.11
C SER A 882 -14.76 -7.50 -34.52
N ASN A 883 -13.94 -6.47 -34.64
CA ASN A 883 -13.59 -5.80 -35.89
C ASN A 883 -12.27 -6.32 -36.49
N GLU A 884 -11.71 -7.39 -35.92
CA GLU A 884 -10.39 -7.92 -36.27
C GLU A 884 -9.27 -6.88 -36.13
N PHE A 885 -9.40 -6.01 -35.12
CA PHE A 885 -8.44 -4.99 -34.73
C PHE A 885 -7.75 -5.37 -33.41
N SER A 886 -6.47 -5.02 -33.29
CA SER A 886 -5.75 -4.99 -32.00
C SER A 886 -4.63 -3.96 -32.02
N GLU A 887 -4.29 -3.43 -30.85
CA GLU A 887 -3.12 -2.56 -30.66
C GLU A 887 -2.40 -2.85 -29.35
N GLY A 888 -1.13 -2.45 -29.28
CA GLY A 888 -0.33 -2.56 -28.06
C GLY A 888 0.94 -1.72 -28.14
N THR A 889 1.60 -1.55 -27.01
CA THR A 889 2.89 -0.84 -26.91
C THR A 889 3.83 -1.63 -26.01
N MET A 890 5.13 -1.50 -26.26
CA MET A 890 6.19 -1.99 -25.39
C MET A 890 7.24 -0.89 -25.18
N TYR A 891 7.62 -0.67 -23.94
CA TYR A 891 8.78 0.14 -23.56
C TYR A 891 9.98 -0.75 -23.23
N THR A 892 11.18 -0.33 -23.63
CA THR A 892 12.42 -1.06 -23.32
C THR A 892 13.58 -0.10 -23.08
N ASP A 893 14.37 -0.43 -22.06
CA ASP A 893 15.65 0.18 -21.72
C ASP A 893 16.57 -0.91 -21.09
N ASP A 894 17.69 -0.50 -20.50
CA ASP A 894 18.63 -1.40 -19.82
C ASP A 894 18.05 -2.14 -18.60
N GLY A 895 16.93 -1.68 -18.04
CA GLY A 895 16.26 -2.29 -16.91
C GLY A 895 16.76 -1.81 -15.55
N GLU A 896 17.77 -0.94 -15.46
CA GLU A 896 18.41 -0.60 -14.18
C GLU A 896 18.77 0.88 -14.01
N SER A 897 19.11 1.60 -15.08
CA SER A 897 19.70 2.92 -14.95
C SER A 897 18.67 3.98 -14.55
N ILE A 898 19.04 4.91 -13.67
CA ILE A 898 18.19 6.06 -13.30
C ILE A 898 17.99 7.00 -14.49
N THR A 899 19.08 7.27 -15.22
CA THR A 899 19.10 8.00 -16.49
C THR A 899 19.53 7.03 -17.58
N GLN A 900 18.62 6.69 -18.47
CA GLN A 900 18.88 5.71 -19.52
C GLN A 900 19.70 6.36 -20.64
N ASN A 901 20.76 5.68 -21.10
CA ASN A 901 21.56 6.16 -22.24
C ASN A 901 20.77 6.11 -23.57
N SER A 902 19.91 5.11 -23.71
CA SER A 902 19.06 4.89 -24.86
C SER A 902 17.76 4.21 -24.42
N THR A 903 16.68 4.43 -25.16
CA THR A 903 15.38 3.79 -24.91
C THR A 903 14.73 3.37 -26.21
N LEU A 904 13.77 2.45 -26.17
CA LEU A 904 12.96 2.04 -27.31
C LEU A 904 11.49 2.00 -26.91
N THR A 905 10.63 2.61 -27.73
CA THR A 905 9.18 2.43 -27.67
C THR A 905 8.71 1.77 -28.96
N THR A 906 8.11 0.59 -28.84
CA THR A 906 7.60 -0.17 -29.96
C THR A 906 6.08 -0.20 -29.92
N LYS A 907 5.43 0.21 -31.02
CA LYS A 907 3.98 0.12 -31.20
C LYS A 907 3.63 -1.04 -32.11
N PHE A 908 2.60 -1.78 -31.72
CA PHE A 908 2.03 -2.89 -32.47
C PHE A 908 0.63 -2.52 -32.93
N LEU A 909 0.32 -2.79 -34.20
CA LEU A 909 -1.00 -2.55 -34.76
C LEU A 909 -1.40 -3.73 -35.63
N CYS A 910 -2.53 -4.35 -35.33
CA CYS A 910 -3.15 -5.38 -36.16
C CYS A 910 -4.46 -4.85 -36.72
N SER A 911 -4.59 -4.82 -38.05
CA SER A 911 -5.84 -4.51 -38.75
C SER A 911 -5.78 -5.04 -40.17
N SER A 912 -6.94 -5.38 -40.75
CA SER A 912 -7.02 -5.85 -42.15
C SER A 912 -6.07 -7.02 -42.46
N ASN A 913 -6.05 -8.05 -41.59
CA ASN A 913 -5.16 -9.22 -41.68
C ASN A 913 -3.67 -8.88 -41.74
N ARG A 914 -3.28 -7.79 -41.07
CA ARG A 914 -1.92 -7.28 -41.10
C ARG A 914 -1.48 -6.78 -39.74
N LEU A 915 -0.43 -7.41 -39.19
CA LEU A 915 0.31 -6.95 -38.01
C LEU A 915 1.50 -6.10 -38.45
N SER A 916 1.51 -4.82 -38.07
CA SER A 916 2.60 -3.88 -38.33
C SER A 916 3.29 -3.47 -37.02
N ILE A 917 4.62 -3.36 -37.08
CA ILE A 917 5.45 -2.89 -35.97
C ILE A 917 6.14 -1.59 -36.34
N SER A 918 6.10 -0.63 -35.43
CA SER A 918 6.87 0.62 -35.53
C SER A 918 7.62 0.91 -34.24
N SER A 919 8.94 1.01 -34.32
CA SER A 919 9.80 1.34 -33.18
C SER A 919 10.34 2.77 -33.28
N VAL A 920 10.41 3.46 -32.15
CA VAL A 920 10.99 4.80 -32.00
C VAL A 920 11.96 4.79 -30.81
N GLY A 921 13.19 5.24 -31.04
CA GLY A 921 14.27 5.20 -30.06
C GLY A 921 15.53 4.54 -30.63
N ASP A 922 16.56 4.45 -29.81
CA ASP A 922 17.91 4.01 -30.17
C ASP A 922 18.43 2.84 -29.29
N TYR A 923 17.63 2.36 -28.34
CA TYR A 923 17.96 1.15 -27.60
C TYR A 923 17.83 -0.09 -28.48
N HIS A 924 18.87 -0.92 -28.51
CA HIS A 924 18.94 -2.08 -29.39
C HIS A 924 18.56 -3.37 -28.65
N VAL A 925 17.33 -3.84 -28.87
CA VAL A 925 16.86 -5.15 -28.39
C VAL A 925 17.50 -6.25 -29.24
N GLN A 926 18.36 -7.08 -28.63
CA GLN A 926 19.08 -8.15 -29.36
C GLN A 926 18.24 -9.42 -29.54
N ASN A 927 17.31 -9.69 -28.63
CA ASN A 927 16.55 -10.94 -28.63
C ASN A 927 15.61 -11.00 -29.84
N PRO A 928 15.56 -12.13 -30.57
CA PRO A 928 14.69 -12.28 -31.72
C PRO A 928 13.22 -12.47 -31.31
N LEU A 929 12.32 -12.41 -32.28
CA LEU A 929 10.92 -12.81 -32.10
C LEU A 929 10.79 -14.29 -32.49
N ALA A 930 10.29 -15.12 -31.59
CA ALA A 930 10.07 -16.54 -31.84
C ALA A 930 8.71 -16.80 -32.50
N ASN A 931 7.63 -16.36 -31.84
CA ASN A 931 6.28 -16.67 -32.28
C ASN A 931 5.33 -15.46 -32.28
N VAL A 932 4.34 -15.51 -33.17
CA VAL A 932 3.15 -14.65 -33.12
C VAL A 932 1.91 -15.53 -33.08
N THR A 933 1.09 -15.33 -32.06
CA THR A 933 -0.21 -16.01 -31.91
C THR A 933 -1.32 -14.98 -32.09
N VAL A 934 -2.18 -15.18 -33.09
CA VAL A 934 -3.33 -14.30 -33.38
C VAL A 934 -4.62 -15.02 -33.01
N LEU A 935 -5.34 -14.50 -32.02
CA LEU A 935 -6.59 -15.07 -31.52
C LEU A 935 -7.80 -14.46 -32.21
N GLY A 936 -8.84 -15.29 -32.45
CA GLY A 936 -10.14 -14.82 -32.95
C GLY A 936 -10.17 -14.50 -34.44
N LEU A 937 -9.25 -15.05 -35.23
CA LEU A 937 -9.20 -14.90 -36.68
C LEU A 937 -10.29 -15.74 -37.34
N SER A 938 -11.21 -15.09 -38.07
CA SER A 938 -12.44 -15.74 -38.55
C SER A 938 -12.23 -16.85 -39.59
N GLN A 939 -11.13 -16.81 -40.34
CA GLN A 939 -10.83 -17.78 -41.41
C GLN A 939 -9.37 -18.20 -41.40
N ALA A 940 -9.12 -19.45 -41.80
CA ALA A 940 -7.76 -19.95 -41.99
C ALA A 940 -7.07 -19.20 -43.15
N PRO A 941 -5.85 -18.67 -42.95
CA PRO A 941 -5.13 -18.00 -44.03
C PRO A 941 -4.58 -19.01 -45.02
N ASN A 942 -4.60 -18.66 -46.30
CA ASN A 942 -4.00 -19.49 -47.35
C ASN A 942 -2.47 -19.35 -47.38
N LYS A 943 -1.94 -18.20 -46.96
CA LYS A 943 -0.52 -17.85 -46.99
C LYS A 943 -0.22 -16.90 -45.85
N VAL A 944 0.96 -16.99 -45.26
CA VAL A 944 1.46 -16.00 -44.31
C VAL A 944 2.75 -15.41 -44.87
N LYS A 945 2.94 -14.10 -44.77
CA LYS A 945 4.13 -13.41 -45.24
C LYS A 945 4.66 -12.45 -44.19
N ILE A 946 5.98 -12.43 -44.00
CA ILE A 946 6.69 -11.35 -43.32
C ILE A 946 7.39 -10.49 -44.37
N GLN A 947 7.05 -9.20 -44.40
CA GLN A 947 7.40 -8.29 -45.48
C GLN A 947 6.98 -8.87 -46.85
N ASN A 948 7.94 -9.35 -47.66
CA ASN A 948 7.71 -9.96 -48.97
C ASN A 948 8.02 -11.48 -49.00
N SER A 949 8.47 -12.04 -47.88
CA SER A 949 8.89 -13.44 -47.78
C SER A 949 7.76 -14.30 -47.22
N GLU A 950 7.46 -15.41 -47.89
CA GLU A 950 6.46 -16.39 -47.41
C GLU A 950 7.01 -17.15 -46.20
N ILE A 951 6.16 -17.31 -45.18
CA ILE A 951 6.43 -18.13 -43.99
C ILE A 951 5.67 -19.44 -44.17
N HIS A 952 6.38 -20.56 -44.06
CA HIS A 952 5.79 -21.90 -44.19
C HIS A 952 5.55 -22.59 -42.84
N THR A 953 6.03 -21.98 -41.75
CA THR A 953 5.93 -22.47 -40.38
C THR A 953 4.78 -21.76 -39.66
N PHE A 954 3.55 -22.02 -40.11
CA PHE A 954 2.34 -21.55 -39.43
C PHE A 954 1.29 -22.66 -39.37
N SER A 955 0.38 -22.54 -38.41
CA SER A 955 -0.78 -23.42 -38.27
C SER A 955 -2.01 -22.62 -37.87
N TYR A 956 -3.18 -23.03 -38.36
CA TYR A 956 -4.47 -22.47 -37.95
C TYR A 956 -5.26 -23.53 -37.18
N ILE A 957 -5.62 -23.22 -35.94
CA ILE A 957 -6.37 -24.13 -35.08
C ILE A 957 -7.83 -23.72 -35.12
N ASN A 958 -8.63 -24.45 -35.89
CA ASN A 958 -10.03 -24.10 -36.15
C ASN A 958 -10.92 -24.11 -34.89
N ALA A 959 -10.57 -24.91 -33.88
CA ALA A 959 -11.33 -25.00 -32.63
C ALA A 959 -11.27 -23.70 -31.81
N THR A 960 -10.11 -23.06 -31.76
CA THR A 960 -9.83 -21.82 -31.01
C THR A 960 -9.80 -20.58 -31.92
N ARG A 961 -9.90 -20.78 -33.26
CA ARG A 961 -9.79 -19.74 -34.29
C ARG A 961 -8.51 -18.92 -34.17
N GLU A 962 -7.39 -19.59 -33.90
CA GLU A 962 -6.10 -18.94 -33.74
C GLU A 962 -5.12 -19.32 -34.85
N LEU A 963 -4.32 -18.34 -35.25
CA LEU A 963 -3.18 -18.50 -36.16
C LEU A 963 -1.90 -18.46 -35.32
N VAL A 964 -1.12 -19.53 -35.36
CA VAL A 964 0.19 -19.63 -34.70
C VAL A 964 1.28 -19.61 -35.76
N ILE A 965 2.12 -18.59 -35.73
CA ILE A 965 3.26 -18.39 -36.64
C ILE A 965 4.53 -18.61 -35.82
N THR A 966 5.38 -19.55 -36.24
CA THR A 966 6.58 -19.97 -35.50
C THR A 966 7.85 -19.83 -36.34
N ASN A 967 9.00 -20.00 -35.69
CA ASN A 967 10.33 -19.90 -36.29
C ASN A 967 10.64 -18.51 -36.90
N LEU A 968 10.14 -17.45 -36.26
CA LEU A 968 10.34 -16.07 -36.70
C LEU A 968 11.75 -15.53 -36.39
N GLU A 969 12.57 -16.28 -35.65
CA GLU A 969 13.91 -15.89 -35.26
C GLU A 969 14.81 -15.72 -36.50
N ASN A 970 14.62 -16.56 -37.51
CA ASN A 970 15.35 -16.49 -38.78
C ASN A 970 15.09 -15.19 -39.55
N TYR A 971 13.94 -14.54 -39.32
CA TYR A 971 13.56 -13.29 -39.96
C TYR A 971 13.88 -12.07 -39.10
N THR A 972 14.11 -12.27 -37.80
CA THR A 972 14.34 -11.22 -36.80
C THR A 972 15.67 -11.39 -36.06
N MET A 973 16.66 -12.03 -36.69
CA MET A 973 17.95 -12.39 -36.07
C MET A 973 18.79 -11.20 -35.59
N ASN A 974 18.53 -10.00 -36.11
CA ASN A 974 19.17 -8.76 -35.68
C ASN A 974 18.37 -8.07 -34.54
N GLY A 975 17.46 -8.79 -33.88
CA GLY A 975 16.55 -8.25 -32.86
C GLY A 975 15.10 -8.16 -33.34
N ALA A 976 14.16 -8.55 -32.47
CA ALA A 976 12.72 -8.56 -32.74
C ALA A 976 12.19 -7.21 -33.25
N PHE A 977 12.72 -6.11 -32.71
CA PHE A 977 12.18 -4.77 -32.88
C PHE A 977 13.22 -3.76 -33.42
N SER A 978 14.35 -4.25 -33.96
CA SER A 978 15.45 -3.42 -34.48
C SER A 978 15.12 -2.74 -35.81
N SER A 979 14.07 -3.18 -36.50
CA SER A 979 13.55 -2.52 -37.71
C SER A 979 12.03 -2.67 -37.79
N ASN A 980 11.39 -1.77 -38.54
CA ASN A 980 9.96 -1.89 -38.80
C ASN A 980 9.71 -3.03 -39.79
N TRP A 981 8.76 -3.89 -39.47
CA TRP A 981 8.33 -4.96 -40.34
C TRP A 981 6.82 -5.19 -40.23
N THR A 982 6.30 -6.06 -41.09
CA THR A 982 4.87 -6.36 -41.14
C THR A 982 4.68 -7.84 -41.44
N ILE A 983 3.74 -8.48 -40.74
CA ILE A 983 3.23 -9.81 -41.06
C ILE A 983 1.82 -9.66 -41.64
N SER A 984 1.51 -10.40 -42.70
CA SER A 984 0.19 -10.43 -43.36
C SER A 984 -0.24 -11.85 -43.66
N TRP A 985 -1.55 -12.10 -43.67
CA TRP A 985 -2.13 -13.42 -43.90
C TRP A 985 -3.42 -13.42 -44.74
#